data_AF-A0A1E5QGA4-F1
#
_entry.id   AF-A0A1E5QGA4-F1
#
_cell.length_a   1.000
_cell.length_b   1.000
_cell.length_c   1.000
_cell.angle_alpha   90.00
_cell.angle_beta   90.00
_cell.angle_gamma   90.00
#
_symmetry.space_group_name_H-M   'P 1'
#
loop_
_entity.id
_entity.type
_entity.pdbx_description
1 polymer ?
#
loop_
_entity_poly.entity_id
_entity_poly.type
_entity_poly.pdbx_seq_one_letter_code
_entity_poly.pdbx_strand_id
1 'polypeptide(L)'
;MLYSLDRPADNPQDSTDYLGWNIVETELNPSRLHSQETVFTLGNGYLGTRGSFEEGYPGDCAVTLIHGVYDDVPVVYTELANCPNWLPLQIKVGESEFRLDRGEILAYERRLDLRLGLLSRDVRWRSPEGHTLIFHFERFASLADRHVLALRVSVTAVDYQGAIEVTCGFDDQPHNQGVFHWQTLAWGGSHSTLELQSKTLASGIELGMVAHLAVLGSDRPVQLSPDGQHLQCRFDLQPGQQVTLEKTVTLFTSRETPTPLADARDRLNREPCYSTLLAAHIAAWAEVWQQCDVVIEGDLQAQLSVRYNLFQLLVVAPRQDDRVSIPAKTLSGFAYRGHVFWDTEIFIVPFLTLTQPALAKNLLNYRYNTLPGARRKAQEAGYEGAMYAWESATTGDEVTPRWVTGKDGEAIRIWCGDIEVHITSDVAYAVWHYWQMTGDDRWMRDRGAEMILDTAIFWGSRVVWNAERQSYEILDVIGPDENHDRVDNNAFTNVMAQWHLQKALTLWDWLKRAYPETATQLQQQLGLTPERLQHWIDIAQHLRLVQDPQTGLIEQFDGFFQLEDINWADYESRTTSLQGLLGIEATSQRQILKQADVLMLLYLLRERYSPEVVQANWDYYTPRTDHAYGSSLGPAIHAILACDLNSPAEAYTHFMRAALVDLEDVRGNAAEGIHAASAGGVWQAAIFGFGGVRLTQFGPVACPSLPPGWTRLKFRLQWHNQRYEFDIRPENVQVSVVPISPESHLLPTEPSVSQDLALKGAIFDLDGVITDTAHYHYLAWKQLADEEGIPFDEQANEAMRGLPRRESLLRVLGDRTASEAKMQEMMESKNRYYVELLDRVSSADLLPGVAELLDELRSMGVKISLGSSSKNARMVLERLGIAECFDAIADGYSVSQPKPAPDLFQFAAQQLGLSPEECVVFEDAEAGIEGALAAGMWAVGLGPVQRVGKAHLVLSTLEGKRWVALKRQMAQPVAV
;
A
#
# COMPACT_ATOMS: atom_id res chain seq x y z
N MET A 1 28.49 1.40 -13.24
CA MET A 1 29.71 0.87 -12.58
C MET A 1 29.96 -0.51 -13.17
N LEU A 2 31.10 -0.70 -13.84
CA LEU A 2 31.46 -1.95 -14.50
C LEU A 2 32.06 -2.90 -13.46
N TYR A 3 31.36 -3.99 -13.13
CA TYR A 3 31.97 -5.13 -12.44
C TYR A 3 32.73 -5.96 -13.49
N SER A 4 34.05 -5.87 -13.47
CA SER A 4 34.95 -6.73 -14.24
C SER A 4 35.06 -8.07 -13.51
N LEU A 5 34.55 -9.13 -14.13
CA LEU A 5 34.74 -10.53 -13.71
C LEU A 5 36.07 -11.06 -14.23
N ASP A 6 37.17 -10.46 -13.80
CA ASP A 6 38.50 -11.10 -13.79
C ASP A 6 38.94 -11.26 -12.33
N ARG A 7 38.35 -12.23 -11.64
CA ARG A 7 38.94 -12.79 -10.43
C ARG A 7 39.15 -14.29 -10.61
N PRO A 8 40.39 -14.80 -10.46
CA PRO A 8 40.63 -16.24 -10.28
C PRO A 8 39.92 -16.72 -9.00
N ALA A 9 39.61 -18.00 -8.96
CA ALA A 9 38.79 -18.72 -7.98
C ALA A 9 39.26 -18.73 -6.50
N ASP A 10 39.96 -17.70 -6.00
CA ASP A 10 40.47 -17.64 -4.63
C ASP A 10 40.14 -16.29 -3.96
N ASN A 11 38.88 -16.08 -3.56
CA ASN A 11 38.56 -15.42 -2.29
C ASN A 11 37.05 -15.57 -1.91
N PRO A 12 36.66 -16.44 -0.97
CA PRO A 12 35.27 -16.59 -0.52
C PRO A 12 34.76 -15.45 0.39
N GLN A 13 35.47 -14.31 0.48
CA GLN A 13 35.23 -13.28 1.50
C GLN A 13 34.57 -11.98 1.00
N ASP A 14 34.22 -11.83 -0.28
CA ASP A 14 33.52 -10.64 -0.81
C ASP A 14 32.01 -10.85 -1.08
N SER A 15 31.45 -12.03 -0.76
CA SER A 15 30.03 -12.38 -1.02
C SER A 15 29.14 -12.41 0.24
N THR A 16 29.65 -12.00 1.39
CA THR A 16 28.93 -12.09 2.66
C THR A 16 27.97 -10.93 2.79
N ASP A 17 26.70 -11.22 2.57
CA ASP A 17 25.59 -10.33 2.88
C ASP A 17 25.46 -10.16 4.40
N TYR A 18 26.35 -9.36 4.99
CA TYR A 18 26.36 -9.07 6.42
C TYR A 18 25.14 -8.29 6.90
N LEU A 19 24.31 -7.79 5.96
CA LEU A 19 23.14 -7.00 6.29
C LEU A 19 21.84 -7.81 6.17
N GLY A 20 21.78 -8.91 5.41
CA GLY A 20 20.59 -9.76 5.30
C GLY A 20 19.55 -9.20 4.33
N TRP A 21 19.97 -8.93 3.09
CA TRP A 21 19.17 -8.45 1.97
C TRP A 21 19.05 -9.43 0.80
N ASN A 22 19.81 -10.53 0.78
CA ASN A 22 19.95 -11.42 -0.36
C ASN A 22 19.51 -12.84 0.00
N ILE A 23 18.52 -13.35 -0.72
CA ILE A 23 18.27 -14.79 -0.77
C ILE A 23 19.13 -15.36 -1.89
N VAL A 24 19.97 -16.35 -1.58
CA VAL A 24 20.95 -16.90 -2.52
C VAL A 24 20.79 -18.41 -2.63
N GLU A 25 20.73 -18.91 -3.85
CA GLU A 25 20.78 -20.32 -4.22
C GLU A 25 22.02 -20.57 -5.07
N THR A 26 23.02 -21.27 -4.54
CA THR A 26 24.30 -21.53 -5.21
C THR A 26 24.34 -22.86 -5.97
N GLU A 27 23.32 -23.70 -5.81
CA GLU A 27 23.21 -24.99 -6.48
C GLU A 27 21.76 -25.24 -6.86
N LEU A 28 21.52 -25.69 -8.10
CA LEU A 28 20.20 -26.09 -8.54
C LEU A 28 19.84 -27.45 -7.92
N ASN A 29 18.79 -27.47 -7.09
CA ASN A 29 18.22 -28.71 -6.57
C ASN A 29 16.84 -28.98 -7.19
N PRO A 30 16.71 -29.92 -8.14
CA PRO A 30 15.44 -30.22 -8.80
C PRO A 30 14.32 -30.64 -7.83
N SER A 31 14.64 -31.22 -6.67
CA SER A 31 13.59 -31.61 -5.69
C SER A 31 12.96 -30.42 -4.97
N ARG A 32 13.59 -29.24 -5.03
CA ARG A 32 13.09 -27.98 -4.47
C ARG A 32 12.64 -26.99 -5.54
N LEU A 33 12.52 -27.41 -6.80
CA LEU A 33 12.23 -26.52 -7.93
C LEU A 33 11.04 -25.60 -7.64
N HIS A 34 9.90 -26.17 -7.26
CA HIS A 34 8.68 -25.39 -7.02
C HIS A 34 8.72 -24.56 -5.74
N SER A 35 9.29 -25.04 -4.64
CA SER A 35 9.41 -24.18 -3.46
C SER A 35 10.35 -23.02 -3.72
N GLN A 36 11.41 -23.20 -4.52
CA GLN A 36 12.30 -22.12 -4.89
C GLN A 36 11.68 -21.15 -5.90
N GLU A 37 10.90 -21.62 -6.88
CA GLU A 37 10.09 -20.73 -7.72
C GLU A 37 9.18 -19.82 -6.90
N THR A 38 8.58 -20.34 -5.82
CA THR A 38 7.82 -19.53 -4.86
C THR A 38 8.72 -18.51 -4.15
N VAL A 39 9.84 -18.96 -3.57
CA VAL A 39 10.74 -18.11 -2.77
C VAL A 39 11.29 -16.94 -3.58
N PHE A 40 11.60 -17.17 -4.86
CA PHE A 40 12.14 -16.16 -5.77
C PHE A 40 11.03 -15.36 -6.50
N THR A 41 9.80 -15.34 -6.00
CA THR A 41 8.70 -14.53 -6.56
C THR A 41 9.03 -13.03 -6.50
N LEU A 42 8.73 -12.34 -7.59
CA LEU A 42 8.78 -10.87 -7.72
C LEU A 42 7.35 -10.31 -7.86
N GLY A 43 7.18 -9.02 -7.60
CA GLY A 43 5.94 -8.32 -7.85
C GLY A 43 6.04 -6.82 -7.57
N ASN A 44 4.95 -6.09 -7.83
CA ASN A 44 4.92 -4.62 -7.76
C ASN A 44 3.61 -4.05 -7.20
N GLY A 45 2.80 -4.87 -6.54
CA GLY A 45 1.50 -4.51 -5.99
C GLY A 45 0.35 -4.59 -7.00
N TYR A 46 0.63 -4.84 -8.28
CA TYR A 46 -0.38 -5.11 -9.29
C TYR A 46 -0.37 -6.58 -9.70
N LEU A 47 0.83 -7.11 -9.93
CA LEU A 47 1.05 -8.50 -10.30
C LEU A 47 2.17 -9.15 -9.49
N GLY A 48 2.15 -10.47 -9.43
CA GLY A 48 3.24 -11.31 -8.94
C GLY A 48 3.67 -12.31 -10.01
N THR A 49 4.96 -12.59 -10.11
CA THR A 49 5.54 -13.54 -11.06
C THR A 49 6.59 -14.42 -10.37
N ARG A 50 6.44 -15.74 -10.47
CA ARG A 50 7.33 -16.71 -9.79
C ARG A 50 8.76 -16.63 -10.31
N GLY A 51 9.70 -17.16 -9.52
CA GLY A 51 11.12 -17.25 -9.83
C GLY A 51 11.50 -18.31 -10.87
N SER A 52 10.61 -18.70 -11.79
CA SER A 52 10.89 -19.69 -12.85
C SER A 52 11.94 -19.18 -13.85
N PHE A 53 12.56 -20.07 -14.62
CA PHE A 53 13.67 -19.73 -15.51
C PHE A 53 13.21 -19.22 -16.88
N GLU A 54 13.92 -18.25 -17.44
CA GLU A 54 13.58 -17.59 -18.72
C GLU A 54 13.57 -18.56 -19.91
N GLU A 55 14.51 -19.50 -19.91
CA GLU A 55 14.67 -20.56 -20.90
C GLU A 55 13.72 -21.75 -20.68
N GLY A 56 13.00 -21.78 -19.55
CA GLY A 56 12.16 -22.88 -19.06
C GLY A 56 12.95 -24.06 -18.48
N TYR A 57 12.26 -24.92 -17.73
CA TYR A 57 12.85 -26.13 -17.14
C TYR A 57 11.83 -27.29 -17.09
N PRO A 58 12.23 -28.56 -17.23
CA PRO A 58 11.26 -29.67 -17.23
C PRO A 58 10.47 -29.74 -15.92
N GLY A 59 9.15 -29.59 -16.03
CA GLY A 59 8.25 -29.61 -14.88
C GLY A 59 8.33 -28.34 -14.03
N ASP A 60 8.77 -27.20 -14.58
CA ASP A 60 8.63 -25.91 -13.90
C ASP A 60 7.16 -25.49 -13.74
N CYS A 61 6.93 -24.52 -12.86
CA CYS A 61 5.63 -23.89 -12.68
C CYS A 61 5.78 -22.37 -12.84
N ALA A 62 5.85 -21.92 -14.09
CA ALA A 62 5.80 -20.51 -14.43
C ALA A 62 4.40 -19.94 -14.15
N VAL A 63 4.34 -18.98 -13.23
CA VAL A 63 3.07 -18.35 -12.84
C VAL A 63 3.24 -16.84 -12.84
N THR A 64 2.27 -16.15 -13.45
CA THR A 64 2.07 -14.71 -13.30
C THR A 64 0.61 -14.47 -12.95
N LEU A 65 0.35 -13.90 -11.77
CA LEU A 65 -1.02 -13.58 -11.32
C LEU A 65 -1.17 -12.06 -11.20
N ILE A 66 -2.32 -11.55 -11.62
CA ILE A 66 -2.68 -10.13 -11.51
C ILE A 66 -3.89 -10.02 -10.57
N HIS A 67 -3.85 -9.05 -9.66
CA HIS A 67 -4.95 -8.78 -8.76
C HIS A 67 -6.28 -8.63 -9.51
N GLY A 68 -7.32 -9.32 -9.02
CA GLY A 68 -8.68 -9.22 -9.52
C GLY A 68 -8.95 -9.84 -10.89
N VAL A 69 -7.96 -10.48 -11.53
CA VAL A 69 -8.15 -11.26 -12.77
C VAL A 69 -8.61 -12.67 -12.40
N TYR A 70 -9.82 -12.74 -11.84
CA TYR A 70 -10.50 -14.01 -11.57
C TYR A 70 -11.23 -14.51 -12.81
N ASP A 71 -11.31 -15.83 -12.92
CA ASP A 71 -12.11 -16.52 -13.91
C ASP A 71 -12.81 -17.70 -13.25
N ASP A 72 -14.00 -18.04 -13.75
CA ASP A 72 -14.78 -19.15 -13.21
C ASP A 72 -14.43 -20.44 -13.96
N VAL A 73 -14.15 -21.50 -13.20
CA VAL A 73 -14.20 -22.87 -13.72
C VAL A 73 -15.64 -23.32 -13.59
N PRO A 74 -16.40 -23.44 -14.70
CA PRO A 74 -17.83 -23.68 -14.64
C PRO A 74 -18.15 -24.89 -13.77
N VAL A 75 -19.10 -24.74 -12.84
CA VAL A 75 -19.60 -25.78 -11.92
C VAL A 75 -18.65 -26.12 -10.76
N VAL A 76 -17.45 -25.54 -10.67
CA VAL A 76 -16.45 -25.95 -9.65
C VAL A 76 -16.07 -24.83 -8.68
N TYR A 77 -15.41 -23.77 -9.15
CA TYR A 77 -14.93 -22.67 -8.31
C TYR A 77 -14.50 -21.46 -9.15
N THR A 78 -14.36 -20.30 -8.50
CA THR A 78 -13.67 -19.12 -9.02
C THR A 78 -12.20 -19.20 -8.61
N GLU A 79 -11.27 -18.74 -9.45
CA GLU A 79 -9.84 -18.61 -9.10
C GLU A 79 -9.13 -17.53 -9.90
N LEU A 80 -7.98 -17.03 -9.40
CA LEU A 80 -7.12 -16.15 -10.20
C LEU A 80 -6.54 -16.90 -11.40
N ALA A 81 -6.71 -16.36 -12.60
CA ALA A 81 -6.19 -16.96 -13.81
C ALA A 81 -4.67 -16.72 -13.93
N ASN A 82 -3.88 -17.79 -14.15
CA ASN A 82 -2.48 -17.66 -14.54
C ASN A 82 -2.39 -16.90 -15.86
N CYS A 83 -1.82 -15.70 -15.86
CA CYS A 83 -1.72 -14.84 -17.03
C CYS A 83 -0.64 -15.36 -18.00
N PRO A 84 -0.79 -15.11 -19.33
CA PRO A 84 0.22 -15.44 -20.32
C PRO A 84 1.66 -15.15 -19.86
N ASN A 85 2.54 -16.14 -20.01
CA ASN A 85 3.90 -16.06 -19.46
C ASN A 85 4.73 -15.06 -20.26
N TRP A 86 5.23 -14.05 -19.57
CA TRP A 86 6.05 -12.99 -20.16
C TRP A 86 7.54 -13.36 -20.29
N LEU A 87 8.00 -14.42 -19.62
CA LEU A 87 9.42 -14.77 -19.50
C LEU A 87 10.10 -15.35 -20.75
N PRO A 88 9.45 -16.17 -21.62
CA PRO A 88 10.16 -16.97 -22.62
C PRO A 88 11.24 -16.21 -23.41
N LEU A 89 12.49 -16.65 -23.22
CA LEU A 89 13.69 -16.19 -23.93
C LEU A 89 14.66 -17.38 -24.05
N GLN A 90 14.69 -17.99 -25.23
CA GLN A 90 15.52 -19.15 -25.55
C GLN A 90 16.79 -18.70 -26.26
N ILE A 91 17.92 -19.31 -25.89
CA ILE A 91 19.23 -19.02 -26.48
C ILE A 91 19.82 -20.32 -27.01
N LYS A 92 20.11 -20.35 -28.31
CA LYS A 92 20.79 -21.46 -28.98
C LYS A 92 22.23 -21.07 -29.30
N VAL A 93 23.17 -21.94 -28.91
CA VAL A 93 24.61 -21.84 -29.11
C VAL A 93 25.02 -22.91 -30.11
N GLY A 94 25.27 -22.53 -31.37
CA GLY A 94 25.49 -23.52 -32.43
C GLY A 94 24.25 -24.39 -32.65
N GLU A 95 24.37 -25.70 -32.46
CA GLU A 95 23.22 -26.62 -32.51
C GLU A 95 22.59 -26.92 -31.14
N SER A 96 23.21 -26.45 -30.05
CA SER A 96 22.81 -26.73 -28.67
C SER A 96 21.97 -25.59 -28.08
N GLU A 97 20.85 -25.91 -27.44
CA GLU A 97 20.05 -24.94 -26.67
C GLU A 97 20.61 -24.79 -25.25
N PHE A 98 20.71 -23.55 -24.74
CA PHE A 98 21.02 -23.30 -23.34
C PHE A 98 19.86 -23.74 -22.47
N ARG A 99 20.12 -24.71 -21.59
CA ARG A 99 19.16 -25.32 -20.67
C ARG A 99 19.89 -25.77 -19.42
N LEU A 100 19.28 -25.60 -18.24
CA LEU A 100 19.88 -26.10 -17.00
C LEU A 100 19.81 -27.63 -16.88
N ASP A 101 18.87 -28.28 -17.58
CA ASP A 101 18.74 -29.73 -17.64
C ASP A 101 19.59 -30.40 -18.73
N ARG A 102 20.32 -29.63 -19.55
CA ARG A 102 21.15 -30.15 -20.65
C ARG A 102 22.52 -29.48 -20.67
N GLY A 103 23.58 -30.24 -20.95
CA GLY A 103 24.96 -29.74 -20.81
C GLY A 103 25.46 -29.85 -19.37
N GLU A 104 26.51 -29.10 -19.04
CA GLU A 104 27.17 -29.14 -17.73
C GLU A 104 27.18 -27.74 -17.10
N ILE A 105 26.60 -27.63 -15.90
CA ILE A 105 26.64 -26.41 -15.09
C ILE A 105 27.98 -26.38 -14.36
N LEU A 106 28.88 -25.47 -14.76
CA LEU A 106 30.20 -25.30 -14.15
C LEU A 106 30.19 -24.37 -12.94
N ALA A 107 29.25 -23.41 -12.91
CA ALA A 107 28.96 -22.55 -11.78
C ALA A 107 27.53 -22.01 -11.89
N TYR A 108 26.85 -21.81 -10.76
CA TYR A 108 25.49 -21.32 -10.69
C TYR A 108 25.32 -20.46 -9.43
N GLU A 109 24.65 -19.32 -9.56
CA GLU A 109 24.12 -18.56 -8.44
C GLU A 109 22.82 -17.89 -8.89
N ARG A 110 21.73 -18.06 -8.13
CA ARG A 110 20.51 -17.27 -8.28
C ARG A 110 20.30 -16.45 -7.01
N ARG A 111 19.97 -15.17 -7.17
CA ARG A 111 19.93 -14.19 -6.08
C ARG A 111 18.69 -13.31 -6.19
N LEU A 112 17.93 -13.21 -5.11
CA LEU A 112 16.91 -12.17 -4.94
C LEU A 112 17.46 -11.11 -3.99
N ASP A 113 17.75 -9.92 -4.51
CA ASP A 113 18.08 -8.74 -3.69
C ASP A 113 16.77 -8.07 -3.27
N LEU A 114 16.37 -8.31 -2.01
CA LEU A 114 15.15 -7.80 -1.39
C LEU A 114 15.16 -6.27 -1.27
N ARG A 115 16.34 -5.65 -1.19
CA ARG A 115 16.51 -4.19 -1.09
C ARG A 115 16.15 -3.51 -2.40
N LEU A 116 16.48 -4.17 -3.50
CA LEU A 116 16.32 -3.65 -4.86
C LEU A 116 15.10 -4.20 -5.59
N GLY A 117 14.51 -5.30 -5.11
CA GLY A 117 13.46 -6.04 -5.81
C GLY A 117 13.92 -6.66 -7.12
N LEU A 118 15.18 -7.10 -7.16
CA LEU A 118 15.85 -7.60 -8.36
C LEU A 118 16.16 -9.09 -8.20
N LEU A 119 15.73 -9.90 -9.18
CA LEU A 119 16.16 -11.30 -9.31
C LEU A 119 17.28 -11.37 -10.34
N SER A 120 18.45 -11.88 -9.93
CA SER A 120 19.57 -12.13 -10.82
C SER A 120 19.97 -13.60 -10.81
N ARG A 121 20.60 -14.05 -11.91
CA ARG A 121 21.14 -15.40 -12.02
C ARG A 121 22.40 -15.41 -12.87
N ASP A 122 23.47 -15.96 -12.31
CA ASP A 122 24.75 -16.16 -12.97
C ASP A 122 24.95 -17.65 -13.25
N VAL A 123 25.24 -18.01 -14.50
CA VAL A 123 25.47 -19.39 -14.91
C VAL A 123 26.70 -19.48 -15.79
N ARG A 124 27.69 -20.26 -15.38
CA ARG A 124 28.76 -20.72 -16.25
C ARG A 124 28.39 -22.10 -16.76
N TRP A 125 28.14 -22.22 -18.06
CA TRP A 125 27.57 -23.41 -18.67
C TRP A 125 28.46 -23.92 -19.79
N ARG A 126 28.61 -25.25 -19.87
CA ARG A 126 29.24 -25.93 -20.99
C ARG A 126 28.18 -26.69 -21.77
N SER A 127 28.08 -26.39 -23.06
CA SER A 127 27.12 -27.05 -23.95
C SER A 127 27.43 -28.54 -24.11
N PRO A 128 26.46 -29.36 -24.56
CA PRO A 128 26.71 -30.75 -24.95
C PRO A 128 27.82 -30.92 -26.01
N GLU A 129 28.06 -29.89 -26.83
CA GLU A 129 29.13 -29.84 -27.83
C GLU A 129 30.50 -29.43 -27.24
N GLY A 130 30.56 -29.09 -25.94
CA GLY A 130 31.79 -28.76 -25.21
C GLY A 130 32.14 -27.27 -25.19
N HIS A 131 31.24 -26.38 -25.62
CA HIS A 131 31.46 -24.93 -25.66
C HIS A 131 31.07 -24.26 -24.35
N THR A 132 31.95 -23.44 -23.79
CA THR A 132 31.75 -22.75 -22.51
C THR A 132 31.30 -21.31 -22.71
N LEU A 133 30.20 -20.95 -22.04
CA LEU A 133 29.63 -19.60 -22.03
C LEU A 133 29.29 -19.19 -20.59
N ILE A 134 29.24 -17.88 -20.36
CA ILE A 134 28.75 -17.27 -19.12
C ILE A 134 27.47 -16.50 -19.45
N PHE A 135 26.43 -16.78 -18.70
CA PHE A 135 25.15 -16.11 -18.77
C PHE A 135 24.93 -15.33 -17.47
N HIS A 136 24.47 -14.09 -17.60
CA HIS A 136 24.03 -13.27 -16.48
C HIS A 136 22.65 -12.72 -16.79
N PHE A 137 21.66 -13.10 -15.97
CA PHE A 137 20.26 -12.71 -16.07
C PHE A 137 19.94 -11.71 -14.95
N GLU A 138 19.14 -10.69 -15.26
CA GLU A 138 18.59 -9.74 -14.28
C GLU A 138 17.14 -9.39 -14.68
N ARG A 139 16.19 -9.56 -13.77
CA ARG A 139 14.80 -9.16 -14.02
C ARG A 139 14.11 -8.56 -12.81
N PHE A 140 13.13 -7.70 -13.10
CA PHE A 140 12.30 -7.05 -12.09
C PHE A 140 10.88 -6.78 -12.61
N ALA A 141 9.92 -6.78 -11.68
CA ALA A 141 8.60 -6.19 -11.87
C ALA A 141 8.64 -4.75 -11.35
N SER A 142 8.43 -3.77 -12.24
CA SER A 142 8.68 -2.38 -11.88
C SER A 142 7.71 -1.90 -10.80
N LEU A 143 8.25 -1.59 -9.64
CA LEU A 143 7.54 -0.86 -8.58
C LEU A 143 7.22 0.60 -8.94
N ALA A 144 8.01 1.23 -9.82
CA ALA A 144 7.80 2.61 -10.26
C ALA A 144 6.71 2.74 -11.33
N ASP A 145 6.48 1.68 -12.11
CA ASP A 145 5.38 1.58 -13.05
C ASP A 145 4.80 0.16 -13.01
N ARG A 146 3.59 0.03 -12.47
CA ARG A 146 2.96 -1.27 -12.24
C ARG A 146 2.73 -2.09 -13.51
N HIS A 147 2.76 -1.46 -14.69
CA HIS A 147 2.52 -2.09 -15.98
C HIS A 147 3.80 -2.57 -16.68
N VAL A 148 4.99 -2.33 -16.10
CA VAL A 148 6.29 -2.63 -16.73
C VAL A 148 6.99 -3.81 -16.06
N LEU A 149 7.44 -4.76 -16.88
CA LEU A 149 8.32 -5.87 -16.55
C LEU A 149 9.58 -5.79 -17.41
N ALA A 150 10.75 -6.07 -16.84
CA ALA A 150 12.00 -5.98 -17.59
C ALA A 150 12.93 -7.15 -17.27
N LEU A 151 13.61 -7.64 -18.30
CA LEU A 151 14.59 -8.72 -18.27
C LEU A 151 15.82 -8.30 -19.09
N ARG A 152 17.01 -8.49 -18.53
CA ARG A 152 18.29 -8.34 -19.21
C ARG A 152 19.05 -9.66 -19.15
N VAL A 153 19.65 -10.05 -20.27
CA VAL A 153 20.52 -11.24 -20.35
C VAL A 153 21.83 -10.88 -21.03
N SER A 154 22.94 -11.08 -20.35
CA SER A 154 24.28 -11.00 -20.95
C SER A 154 24.80 -12.38 -21.29
N VAL A 155 25.29 -12.55 -22.52
CA VAL A 155 25.92 -13.78 -23.00
C VAL A 155 27.38 -13.48 -23.33
N THR A 156 28.29 -14.16 -22.63
CA THR A 156 29.74 -14.01 -22.84
C THR A 156 30.34 -15.34 -23.30
N ALA A 157 31.00 -15.35 -24.46
CA ALA A 157 31.69 -16.55 -24.93
C ALA A 157 33.04 -16.70 -24.23
N VAL A 158 33.31 -17.85 -23.62
CA VAL A 158 34.61 -18.14 -22.98
C VAL A 158 35.58 -18.73 -23.99
N ASP A 159 35.17 -19.80 -24.65
CA ASP A 159 35.96 -20.52 -25.67
C ASP A 159 35.20 -20.70 -27.00
N TYR A 160 33.95 -20.23 -27.06
CA TYR A 160 33.08 -20.37 -28.22
C TYR A 160 33.35 -19.29 -29.28
N GLN A 161 33.36 -19.72 -30.54
CA GLN A 161 33.29 -18.83 -31.69
C GLN A 161 32.19 -19.33 -32.63
N GLY A 162 31.17 -18.52 -32.84
CA GLY A 162 30.08 -18.90 -33.74
C GLY A 162 28.79 -18.14 -33.48
N ALA A 163 27.72 -18.64 -34.09
CA ALA A 163 26.42 -18.00 -34.06
C ALA A 163 25.65 -18.33 -32.78
N ILE A 164 25.03 -17.28 -32.23
CA ILE A 164 24.01 -17.34 -31.20
C ILE A 164 22.68 -16.98 -31.85
N GLU A 165 21.67 -17.81 -31.64
CA GLU A 165 20.29 -17.56 -32.06
C GLU A 165 19.44 -17.35 -30.82
N VAL A 166 18.61 -16.30 -30.83
CA VAL A 166 17.74 -15.95 -29.71
C VAL A 166 16.31 -15.93 -30.20
N THR A 167 15.44 -16.59 -29.45
CA THR A 167 13.98 -16.56 -29.65
C THR A 167 13.33 -15.99 -28.40
N CYS A 168 12.51 -14.95 -28.56
CA CYS A 168 11.81 -14.28 -27.47
C CYS A 168 10.31 -14.26 -27.75
N GLY A 169 9.50 -14.74 -26.81
CA GLY A 169 8.05 -14.88 -27.02
C GLY A 169 7.22 -14.69 -25.75
N PHE A 170 5.97 -15.10 -25.85
CA PHE A 170 5.05 -15.31 -24.74
C PHE A 170 4.54 -16.75 -24.76
N ASP A 171 4.15 -17.28 -23.61
CA ASP A 171 3.27 -18.45 -23.54
C ASP A 171 1.83 -17.95 -23.42
N ASP A 172 1.02 -18.12 -24.47
CA ASP A 172 -0.34 -17.58 -24.54
C ASP A 172 -1.41 -18.52 -24.00
N GLN A 173 -1.04 -19.73 -23.57
CA GLN A 173 -1.95 -20.75 -23.06
C GLN A 173 -1.49 -21.34 -21.72
N PRO A 174 -1.19 -20.51 -20.71
CA PRO A 174 -0.90 -21.03 -19.37
C PRO A 174 -2.13 -21.70 -18.76
N HIS A 175 -1.90 -22.58 -17.79
CA HIS A 175 -2.97 -23.27 -17.06
C HIS A 175 -2.77 -23.21 -15.55
N ASN A 176 -3.88 -23.26 -14.82
CA ASN A 176 -3.93 -23.52 -13.39
C ASN A 176 -4.04 -25.03 -13.18
N GLN A 177 -2.91 -25.72 -12.95
CA GLN A 177 -2.89 -27.17 -12.68
C GLN A 177 -3.70 -28.03 -13.69
N GLY A 178 -3.66 -27.67 -14.98
CA GLY A 178 -4.38 -28.34 -16.06
C GLY A 178 -5.69 -27.67 -16.49
N VAL A 179 -6.13 -26.61 -15.81
CA VAL A 179 -7.30 -25.81 -16.17
C VAL A 179 -6.88 -24.56 -16.94
N PHE A 180 -7.43 -24.38 -18.14
CA PHE A 180 -7.14 -23.22 -19.00
C PHE A 180 -8.18 -22.13 -18.79
N HIS A 181 -7.71 -20.88 -18.75
CA HIS A 181 -8.54 -19.69 -18.53
C HIS A 181 -8.52 -18.69 -19.67
N TRP A 182 -7.68 -18.88 -20.70
CA TRP A 182 -7.43 -17.85 -21.71
C TRP A 182 -7.72 -18.33 -23.12
N GLN A 183 -8.38 -17.47 -23.89
CA GLN A 183 -8.44 -17.55 -25.33
C GLN A 183 -7.57 -16.44 -25.95
N THR A 184 -6.65 -16.82 -26.82
CA THR A 184 -5.90 -15.86 -27.63
C THR A 184 -6.79 -15.24 -28.70
N LEU A 185 -6.89 -13.91 -28.69
CA LEU A 185 -7.67 -13.13 -29.65
C LEU A 185 -6.83 -12.74 -30.86
N ALA A 186 -5.61 -12.27 -30.62
CA ALA A 186 -4.73 -11.81 -31.69
C ALA A 186 -3.25 -11.86 -31.27
N TRP A 187 -2.42 -12.13 -32.26
CA TRP A 187 -0.97 -11.88 -32.25
C TRP A 187 -0.65 -10.73 -33.19
N GLY A 188 0.43 -10.01 -32.90
CA GLY A 188 0.86 -8.88 -33.73
C GLY A 188 2.27 -8.40 -33.40
N GLY A 189 2.53 -7.13 -33.72
CA GLY A 189 3.83 -6.49 -33.52
C GLY A 189 4.53 -6.17 -34.84
N SER A 190 5.71 -5.57 -34.72
CA SER A 190 6.53 -5.17 -35.86
C SER A 190 7.99 -5.00 -35.45
N HIS A 191 8.92 -5.28 -36.36
CA HIS A 191 10.36 -5.11 -36.14
C HIS A 191 10.83 -5.83 -34.85
N SER A 192 11.17 -5.06 -33.81
CA SER A 192 11.63 -5.51 -32.50
C SER A 192 10.51 -5.62 -31.45
N THR A 193 9.24 -5.55 -31.87
CA THR A 193 8.07 -5.62 -30.98
C THR A 193 7.18 -6.82 -31.27
N LEU A 194 6.64 -7.43 -30.21
CA LEU A 194 5.69 -8.54 -30.25
C LEU A 194 4.46 -8.18 -29.41
N GLU A 195 3.28 -8.51 -29.92
CA GLU A 195 2.01 -8.17 -29.30
C GLU A 195 1.15 -9.43 -29.11
N LEU A 196 0.49 -9.51 -27.95
CA LEU A 196 -0.48 -10.55 -27.62
C LEU A 196 -1.74 -9.91 -27.01
N GLN A 197 -2.90 -10.27 -27.53
CA GLN A 197 -4.19 -9.98 -26.92
C GLN A 197 -4.89 -11.28 -26.58
N SER A 198 -5.28 -11.42 -25.32
CA SER A 198 -5.98 -12.58 -24.79
C SER A 198 -7.22 -12.16 -24.01
N LYS A 199 -8.15 -13.10 -23.82
CA LYS A 199 -9.39 -12.89 -23.07
C LYS A 199 -9.70 -14.08 -22.19
N THR A 200 -10.13 -13.84 -20.95
CA THR A 200 -10.55 -14.92 -20.05
C THR A 200 -11.84 -15.58 -20.55
N LEU A 201 -12.01 -16.88 -20.27
CA LEU A 201 -13.08 -17.69 -20.85
C LEU A 201 -14.47 -17.34 -20.27
N ALA A 202 -14.59 -17.21 -18.95
CA ALA A 202 -15.86 -16.99 -18.27
C ALA A 202 -16.08 -15.51 -17.92
N SER A 203 -15.08 -14.83 -17.34
CA SER A 203 -15.19 -13.45 -16.90
C SER A 203 -15.04 -12.43 -18.03
N GLY A 204 -14.47 -12.83 -19.17
CA GLY A 204 -14.31 -11.98 -20.34
C GLY A 204 -13.35 -10.79 -20.15
N ILE A 205 -12.45 -10.87 -19.17
CA ILE A 205 -11.40 -9.88 -18.93
C ILE A 205 -10.38 -10.00 -20.06
N GLU A 206 -10.07 -8.89 -20.71
CA GLU A 206 -9.04 -8.85 -21.77
C GLU A 206 -7.70 -8.45 -21.18
N LEU A 207 -6.63 -9.04 -21.71
CA LEU A 207 -5.24 -8.73 -21.41
C LEU A 207 -4.54 -8.36 -22.71
N GLY A 208 -3.84 -7.23 -22.71
CA GLY A 208 -2.94 -6.82 -23.77
C GLY A 208 -1.51 -6.81 -23.26
N MET A 209 -0.60 -7.48 -23.99
CA MET A 209 0.83 -7.53 -23.67
C MET A 209 1.64 -7.10 -24.89
N VAL A 210 2.67 -6.28 -24.68
CA VAL A 210 3.62 -5.89 -25.72
C VAL A 210 5.03 -6.07 -25.20
N ALA A 211 5.86 -6.79 -25.93
CA ALA A 211 7.29 -6.94 -25.65
C ALA A 211 8.12 -6.18 -26.68
N HIS A 212 9.21 -5.55 -26.22
CA HIS A 212 10.30 -5.05 -27.07
C HIS A 212 11.60 -5.77 -26.72
N LEU A 213 12.34 -6.20 -27.75
CA LEU A 213 13.67 -6.81 -27.60
C LEU A 213 14.75 -5.91 -28.22
N ALA A 214 15.71 -5.49 -27.40
CA ALA A 214 16.92 -4.80 -27.85
C ALA A 214 18.15 -5.71 -27.72
N VAL A 215 19.10 -5.55 -28.64
CA VAL A 215 20.38 -6.27 -28.65
C VAL A 215 21.51 -5.25 -28.63
N LEU A 216 22.33 -5.28 -27.59
CA LEU A 216 23.48 -4.39 -27.39
C LEU A 216 24.79 -5.15 -27.65
N GLY A 217 25.69 -4.55 -28.41
CA GLY A 217 26.96 -5.18 -28.82
C GLY A 217 26.89 -5.96 -30.14
N SER A 218 25.77 -5.84 -30.88
CA SER A 218 25.60 -6.39 -32.23
C SER A 218 24.72 -5.46 -33.08
N ASP A 219 25.08 -5.28 -34.36
CA ASP A 219 24.30 -4.48 -35.32
C ASP A 219 23.21 -5.29 -36.05
N ARG A 220 23.03 -6.56 -35.68
CA ARG A 220 22.06 -7.47 -36.32
C ARG A 220 20.64 -7.09 -35.90
N PRO A 221 19.69 -6.91 -36.84
CA PRO A 221 18.34 -6.51 -36.50
C PRO A 221 17.57 -7.66 -35.83
N VAL A 222 16.75 -7.31 -34.84
CA VAL A 222 15.67 -8.16 -34.34
C VAL A 222 14.55 -8.17 -35.36
N GLN A 223 13.95 -9.35 -35.58
CA GLN A 223 12.86 -9.53 -36.53
C GLN A 223 11.71 -10.28 -35.87
N LEU A 224 10.48 -9.91 -36.22
CA LEU A 224 9.30 -10.70 -35.96
C LEU A 224 9.34 -11.97 -36.84
N SER A 225 8.95 -13.10 -36.26
CA SER A 225 8.83 -14.37 -36.96
C SER A 225 7.77 -14.32 -38.07
N PRO A 226 7.86 -15.18 -39.10
CA PRO A 226 6.87 -15.21 -40.18
C PRO A 226 5.44 -15.51 -39.73
N ASP A 227 5.27 -16.23 -38.61
CA ASP A 227 3.96 -16.52 -38.00
C ASP A 227 3.45 -15.39 -37.08
N GLY A 228 4.30 -14.40 -36.77
CA GLY A 228 3.95 -13.26 -35.92
C GLY A 228 3.91 -13.57 -34.42
N GLN A 229 4.47 -14.70 -33.96
CA GLN A 229 4.32 -15.18 -32.58
C GLN A 229 5.60 -15.07 -31.72
N HIS A 230 6.74 -14.76 -32.32
CA HIS A 230 7.99 -14.57 -31.56
C HIS A 230 8.94 -13.58 -32.26
N LEU A 231 9.83 -12.98 -31.47
CA LEU A 231 10.97 -12.22 -31.95
C LEU A 231 12.17 -13.14 -32.08
N GLN A 232 12.94 -12.96 -33.15
CA GLN A 232 14.17 -13.70 -33.41
C GLN A 232 15.32 -12.76 -33.75
N CYS A 233 16.51 -13.07 -33.27
CA CYS A 233 17.73 -12.42 -33.70
C CYS A 233 18.90 -13.41 -33.71
N ARG A 234 19.89 -13.12 -34.56
CA ARG A 234 21.10 -13.92 -34.68
C ARG A 234 22.32 -13.03 -34.73
N PHE A 235 23.33 -13.35 -33.92
CA PHE A 235 24.60 -12.64 -33.88
C PHE A 235 25.75 -13.62 -33.65
N ASP A 236 26.97 -13.20 -33.98
CA ASP A 236 28.16 -14.02 -33.81
C ASP A 236 28.95 -13.54 -32.60
N LEU A 237 29.47 -14.47 -31.81
CA LEU A 237 30.39 -14.20 -30.70
C LEU A 237 31.79 -14.69 -31.01
N GLN A 238 32.78 -13.98 -30.47
CA GLN A 238 34.18 -14.40 -30.36
C GLN A 238 34.52 -14.64 -28.88
N PRO A 239 35.55 -15.46 -28.57
CA PRO A 239 36.03 -15.62 -27.19
C PRO A 239 36.33 -14.27 -26.52
N GLY A 240 35.80 -14.05 -25.32
CA GLY A 240 35.88 -12.81 -24.56
C GLY A 240 34.87 -11.72 -24.95
N GLN A 241 34.09 -11.92 -26.03
CA GLN A 241 33.03 -10.98 -26.43
C GLN A 241 31.75 -11.24 -25.62
N GLN A 242 31.07 -10.15 -25.28
CA GLN A 242 29.77 -10.14 -24.61
C GLN A 242 28.74 -9.44 -25.51
N VAL A 243 27.53 -10.01 -25.58
CA VAL A 243 26.34 -9.37 -26.14
C VAL A 243 25.25 -9.36 -25.07
N THR A 244 24.48 -8.28 -25.00
CA THR A 244 23.40 -8.12 -24.02
C THR A 244 22.05 -8.01 -24.73
N LEU A 245 21.06 -8.72 -24.21
CA LEU A 245 19.67 -8.72 -24.63
C LEU A 245 18.85 -8.00 -23.58
N GLU A 246 17.98 -7.10 -23.99
CA GLU A 246 17.04 -6.41 -23.08
C GLU A 246 15.61 -6.61 -23.58
N LYS A 247 14.80 -7.33 -22.81
CA LYS A 247 13.37 -7.54 -23.04
C LYS A 247 12.59 -6.65 -22.08
N THR A 248 11.81 -5.72 -22.62
CA THR A 248 10.87 -4.91 -21.84
C THR A 248 9.46 -5.30 -22.22
N VAL A 249 8.59 -5.54 -21.25
CA VAL A 249 7.21 -5.94 -21.45
C VAL A 249 6.29 -4.96 -20.74
N THR A 250 5.27 -4.50 -21.44
CA THR A 250 4.16 -3.70 -20.88
C THR A 250 2.86 -4.46 -20.98
N LEU A 251 2.03 -4.40 -19.95
CA LEU A 251 0.73 -5.08 -19.96
C LEU A 251 -0.38 -4.31 -19.24
N PHE A 252 -1.60 -4.45 -19.75
CA PHE A 252 -2.82 -3.85 -19.21
C PHE A 252 -3.98 -4.84 -19.28
N THR A 253 -4.94 -4.69 -18.38
CA THR A 253 -6.19 -5.48 -18.40
C THR A 253 -7.41 -4.61 -18.63
N SER A 254 -8.51 -5.22 -19.08
CA SER A 254 -9.79 -4.54 -19.22
C SER A 254 -10.44 -4.09 -17.90
N ARG A 255 -9.85 -4.47 -16.76
CA ARG A 255 -10.25 -3.96 -15.43
C ARG A 255 -9.91 -2.48 -15.23
N GLU A 256 -8.98 -1.96 -16.03
CA GLU A 256 -8.39 -0.63 -15.88
C GLU A 256 -8.63 0.25 -17.09
N THR A 257 -8.69 -0.34 -18.29
CA THR A 257 -8.84 0.39 -19.55
C THR A 257 -9.71 -0.38 -20.54
N PRO A 258 -10.55 0.28 -21.36
CA PRO A 258 -11.30 -0.39 -22.41
C PRO A 258 -10.43 -0.92 -23.57
N THR A 259 -9.16 -0.49 -23.68
CA THR A 259 -8.27 -0.80 -24.81
C THR A 259 -6.90 -1.32 -24.37
N PRO A 260 -6.83 -2.47 -23.67
CA PRO A 260 -5.60 -2.91 -22.99
C PRO A 260 -4.40 -3.07 -23.92
N LEU A 261 -4.56 -3.64 -25.12
CA LEU A 261 -3.43 -3.79 -26.05
C LEU A 261 -2.91 -2.44 -26.58
N ALA A 262 -3.80 -1.49 -26.85
CA ALA A 262 -3.40 -0.18 -27.35
C ALA A 262 -2.62 0.59 -26.28
N ASP A 263 -3.10 0.55 -25.04
CA ASP A 263 -2.46 1.22 -23.90
C ASP A 263 -1.12 0.58 -23.56
N ALA A 264 -1.01 -0.75 -23.65
CA ALA A 264 0.27 -1.44 -23.53
C ALA A 264 1.27 -0.99 -24.61
N ARG A 265 0.83 -0.88 -25.87
CA ARG A 265 1.68 -0.39 -26.97
C ARG A 265 2.13 1.06 -26.74
N ASP A 266 1.20 1.92 -26.36
CA ASP A 266 1.48 3.34 -26.12
C ASP A 266 2.42 3.56 -24.93
N ARG A 267 2.27 2.74 -23.89
CA ARG A 267 3.19 2.71 -22.74
C ARG A 267 4.60 2.33 -23.21
N LEU A 268 4.75 1.20 -23.91
CA LEU A 268 6.06 0.71 -24.36
C LEU A 268 6.80 1.73 -25.25
N ASN A 269 6.07 2.43 -26.12
CA ASN A 269 6.64 3.46 -26.99
C ASN A 269 7.22 4.67 -26.24
N ARG A 270 6.80 4.88 -24.99
CA ARG A 270 7.27 5.97 -24.12
C ARG A 270 8.33 5.52 -23.13
N GLU A 271 8.54 4.20 -22.97
CA GLU A 271 9.48 3.69 -21.98
C GLU A 271 10.93 4.02 -22.37
N PRO A 272 11.76 4.44 -21.39
CA PRO A 272 13.17 4.67 -21.62
C PRO A 272 13.92 3.33 -21.73
N CYS A 273 15.24 3.39 -21.88
CA CYS A 273 16.07 2.19 -21.86
C CYS A 273 16.03 1.49 -20.49
N TYR A 274 16.41 0.20 -20.47
CA TYR A 274 16.40 -0.65 -19.27
C TYR A 274 17.08 -0.01 -18.06
N SER A 275 18.23 0.66 -18.24
CA SER A 275 18.97 1.27 -17.12
C SER A 275 18.18 2.38 -16.42
N THR A 276 17.34 3.10 -17.16
CA THR A 276 16.47 4.15 -16.59
C THR A 276 15.29 3.52 -15.85
N LEU A 277 14.70 2.46 -16.41
CA LEU A 277 13.65 1.68 -15.75
C LEU A 277 14.14 1.08 -14.42
N LEU A 278 15.33 0.46 -14.44
CA LEU A 278 15.94 -0.12 -13.25
C LEU A 278 16.25 0.95 -12.19
N ALA A 279 16.75 2.12 -12.60
CA ALA A 279 17.04 3.21 -11.67
C ALA A 279 15.75 3.70 -10.97
N ALA A 280 14.66 3.89 -11.72
CA ALA A 280 13.36 4.28 -11.16
C ALA A 280 12.80 3.20 -10.22
N HIS A 281 12.91 1.93 -10.61
CA HIS A 281 12.52 0.79 -9.79
C HIS A 281 13.24 0.75 -8.44
N ILE A 282 14.57 0.89 -8.46
CA ILE A 282 15.40 0.89 -7.25
C ILE A 282 15.07 2.09 -6.35
N ALA A 283 14.81 3.27 -6.94
CA ALA A 283 14.41 4.45 -6.17
C ALA A 283 13.07 4.20 -5.44
N ALA A 284 12.08 3.64 -6.14
CA ALA A 284 10.80 3.29 -5.53
C ALA A 284 10.95 2.28 -4.38
N TRP A 285 11.83 1.27 -4.50
CA TRP A 285 12.09 0.34 -3.41
C TRP A 285 12.78 1.01 -2.22
N ALA A 286 13.70 1.93 -2.46
CA ALA A 286 14.35 2.69 -1.39
C ALA A 286 13.32 3.48 -0.58
N GLU A 287 12.34 4.11 -1.22
CA GLU A 287 11.25 4.83 -0.56
C GLU A 287 10.35 3.92 0.29
N VAL A 288 10.05 2.71 -0.22
CA VAL A 288 9.28 1.71 0.53
C VAL A 288 10.05 1.26 1.77
N TRP A 289 11.31 0.84 1.62
CA TRP A 289 12.12 0.35 2.74
C TRP A 289 12.40 1.42 3.80
N GLN A 290 12.51 2.70 3.43
CA GLN A 290 12.62 3.80 4.39
C GLN A 290 11.46 3.84 5.39
N GLN A 291 10.26 3.41 4.98
CA GLN A 291 9.04 3.47 5.78
C GLN A 291 8.87 2.26 6.71
N CYS A 292 9.38 1.09 6.32
CA CYS A 292 8.99 -0.17 6.96
C CYS A 292 10.13 -1.16 7.30
N ASP A 293 11.41 -0.85 7.01
CA ASP A 293 12.51 -1.76 7.38
C ASP A 293 12.57 -2.02 8.89
N VAL A 294 12.92 -3.25 9.24
CA VAL A 294 13.15 -3.72 10.61
C VAL A 294 14.57 -4.25 10.68
N VAL A 295 15.39 -3.59 11.50
CA VAL A 295 16.79 -3.95 11.69
C VAL A 295 16.95 -4.78 12.96
N ILE A 296 17.55 -5.96 12.81
CA ILE A 296 17.91 -6.88 13.89
C ILE A 296 19.42 -7.07 13.85
N GLU A 297 20.12 -6.69 14.93
CA GLU A 297 21.57 -6.91 15.06
C GLU A 297 21.84 -8.08 16.01
N GLY A 298 22.85 -8.90 15.68
CA GLY A 298 23.25 -10.09 16.45
C GLY A 298 22.64 -11.40 15.95
N ASP A 299 21.76 -11.34 14.94
CA ASP A 299 21.10 -12.50 14.36
C ASP A 299 20.77 -12.26 12.86
N LEU A 300 21.66 -12.74 11.99
CA LEU A 300 21.54 -12.53 10.55
C LEU A 300 20.39 -13.34 9.94
N GLN A 301 20.07 -14.52 10.49
CA GLN A 301 18.99 -15.36 9.96
C GLN A 301 17.65 -14.69 10.25
N ALA A 302 17.42 -14.23 11.49
CA ALA A 302 16.22 -13.46 11.82
C ALA A 302 16.11 -12.18 10.97
N GLN A 303 17.21 -11.43 10.80
CA GLN A 303 17.22 -10.23 9.97
C GLN A 303 16.79 -10.52 8.52
N LEU A 304 17.39 -11.54 7.90
CA LEU A 304 17.07 -11.92 6.52
C LEU A 304 15.61 -12.39 6.41
N SER A 305 15.16 -13.25 7.34
CA SER A 305 13.81 -13.79 7.33
C SER A 305 12.75 -12.71 7.52
N VAL A 306 12.95 -11.73 8.41
CA VAL A 306 12.01 -10.60 8.56
C VAL A 306 11.93 -9.79 7.27
N ARG A 307 13.07 -9.42 6.67
CA ARG A 307 13.06 -8.66 5.40
C ARG A 307 12.44 -9.45 4.26
N TYR A 308 12.67 -10.75 4.19
CA TYR A 308 12.04 -11.60 3.18
C TYR A 308 10.51 -11.59 3.33
N ASN A 309 10.00 -11.82 4.55
CA ASN A 309 8.56 -11.80 4.81
C ASN A 309 7.94 -10.44 4.49
N LEU A 310 8.61 -9.34 4.87
CA LEU A 310 8.16 -7.99 4.52
C LEU A 310 8.17 -7.74 3.02
N PHE A 311 9.26 -8.12 2.32
CA PHE A 311 9.36 -8.01 0.88
C PHE A 311 8.18 -8.69 0.19
N GLN A 312 7.85 -9.92 0.60
CA GLN A 312 6.76 -10.68 -0.01
C GLN A 312 5.37 -10.08 0.26
N LEU A 313 5.16 -9.36 1.36
CA LEU A 313 3.93 -8.56 1.54
C LEU A 313 3.91 -7.29 0.69
N LEU A 314 5.07 -6.64 0.52
CA LEU A 314 5.19 -5.37 -0.21
C LEU A 314 5.07 -5.54 -1.73
N VAL A 315 5.53 -6.67 -2.27
CA VAL A 315 5.38 -7.00 -3.71
C VAL A 315 3.93 -7.31 -4.10
N VAL A 316 3.07 -7.65 -3.15
CA VAL A 316 1.65 -7.97 -3.41
C VAL A 316 0.69 -6.87 -2.95
N ALA A 317 1.13 -5.89 -2.16
CA ALA A 317 0.25 -4.86 -1.62
C ALA A 317 -0.30 -3.91 -2.72
N PRO A 318 -1.64 -3.84 -2.91
CA PRO A 318 -2.25 -3.04 -3.96
C PRO A 318 -2.12 -1.54 -3.70
N ARG A 319 -1.37 -0.85 -4.57
CA ARG A 319 -1.04 0.57 -4.40
C ARG A 319 -2.08 1.52 -4.98
N GLN A 320 -2.76 1.10 -6.05
CA GLN A 320 -3.60 1.96 -6.90
C GLN A 320 -4.97 1.34 -7.23
N ASP A 321 -5.33 0.19 -6.65
CA ASP A 321 -6.64 -0.44 -6.83
C ASP A 321 -7.23 -0.77 -5.45
N ASP A 322 -8.33 -0.12 -5.09
CA ASP A 322 -9.03 -0.31 -3.81
C ASP A 322 -10.16 -1.36 -3.91
N ARG A 323 -10.24 -2.06 -5.06
CA ARG A 323 -11.21 -3.13 -5.34
C ARG A 323 -10.60 -4.53 -5.24
N VAL A 324 -9.37 -4.63 -4.75
CA VAL A 324 -8.62 -5.89 -4.60
C VAL A 324 -7.91 -5.92 -3.24
N SER A 325 -7.54 -7.11 -2.77
CA SER A 325 -6.87 -7.30 -1.49
C SER A 325 -5.84 -8.44 -1.59
N ILE A 326 -5.07 -8.67 -0.52
CA ILE A 326 -3.98 -9.65 -0.52
C ILE A 326 -4.54 -11.04 -0.21
N PRO A 327 -4.39 -12.03 -1.10
CA PRO A 327 -4.87 -13.38 -0.85
C PRO A 327 -3.93 -14.17 0.07
N ALA A 328 -4.43 -15.29 0.62
CA ALA A 328 -3.71 -16.13 1.59
C ALA A 328 -2.32 -16.61 1.10
N LYS A 329 -2.18 -16.80 -0.21
CA LYS A 329 -0.94 -17.25 -0.87
C LYS A 329 -0.19 -16.19 -1.65
N THR A 330 -0.48 -14.91 -1.38
CA THR A 330 -0.04 -13.77 -2.20
C THR A 330 -0.33 -14.02 -3.71
N LEU A 331 0.38 -13.36 -4.61
CA LEU A 331 0.29 -13.62 -6.06
C LEU A 331 1.39 -14.59 -6.52
N SER A 332 1.61 -15.66 -5.74
CA SER A 332 2.77 -16.54 -5.91
C SER A 332 2.43 -18.01 -6.19
N GLY A 333 1.16 -18.41 -6.13
CA GLY A 333 0.74 -19.78 -6.34
C GLY A 333 -0.77 -19.97 -6.38
N PHE A 334 -1.20 -21.21 -6.60
CA PHE A 334 -2.61 -21.56 -6.84
C PHE A 334 -3.36 -22.02 -5.60
N ALA A 335 -2.67 -22.35 -4.49
CA ALA A 335 -3.38 -22.75 -3.28
C ALA A 335 -4.27 -21.63 -2.79
N TYR A 336 -5.46 -22.01 -2.31
CA TYR A 336 -6.53 -21.10 -1.96
C TYR A 336 -6.97 -20.15 -3.09
N ARG A 337 -6.63 -20.47 -4.35
CA ARG A 337 -7.21 -19.86 -5.58
C ARG A 337 -7.07 -18.34 -5.70
N GLY A 338 -6.17 -17.76 -4.91
CA GLY A 338 -6.06 -16.31 -4.78
C GLY A 338 -7.22 -15.68 -4.01
N HIS A 339 -7.91 -16.40 -3.13
CA HIS A 339 -8.99 -15.86 -2.31
C HIS A 339 -8.48 -15.09 -1.10
N VAL A 340 -9.29 -14.14 -0.64
CA VAL A 340 -9.02 -13.23 0.48
C VAL A 340 -9.78 -13.72 1.72
N PHE A 341 -9.03 -13.95 2.80
CA PHE A 341 -9.52 -14.45 4.08
C PHE A 341 -9.28 -13.41 5.19
N TRP A 342 -9.68 -13.74 6.42
CA TRP A 342 -9.38 -12.97 7.65
C TRP A 342 -7.87 -12.75 7.88
N ASP A 343 -7.03 -13.57 7.24
CA ASP A 343 -5.57 -13.41 7.12
C ASP A 343 -5.17 -11.96 6.86
N THR A 344 -5.87 -11.31 5.92
CA THR A 344 -5.58 -9.94 5.51
C THR A 344 -5.77 -8.98 6.67
N GLU A 345 -6.96 -9.02 7.27
CA GLU A 345 -7.38 -8.05 8.28
C GLU A 345 -6.64 -8.23 9.60
N ILE A 346 -6.38 -9.46 10.02
CA ILE A 346 -5.75 -9.74 11.31
C ILE A 346 -4.22 -9.75 11.20
N PHE A 347 -3.65 -10.27 10.10
CA PHE A 347 -2.21 -10.48 10.03
C PHE A 347 -1.47 -9.38 9.25
N ILE A 348 -2.09 -8.80 8.22
CA ILE A 348 -1.39 -7.92 7.26
C ILE A 348 -1.75 -6.44 7.47
N VAL A 349 -3.04 -6.12 7.68
CA VAL A 349 -3.49 -4.74 7.88
C VAL A 349 -2.79 -4.04 9.05
N PRO A 350 -2.46 -4.66 10.19
CA PRO A 350 -1.72 -3.98 11.26
C PRO A 350 -0.34 -3.46 10.81
N PHE A 351 0.40 -4.27 10.04
CA PHE A 351 1.69 -3.87 9.46
C PHE A 351 1.54 -2.66 8.55
N LEU A 352 0.61 -2.73 7.59
CA LEU A 352 0.42 -1.66 6.62
C LEU A 352 -0.14 -0.40 7.27
N THR A 353 -1.05 -0.52 8.25
CA THR A 353 -1.63 0.63 8.95
C THR A 353 -0.54 1.43 9.66
N LEU A 354 0.40 0.74 10.31
CA LEU A 354 1.46 1.38 11.07
C LEU A 354 2.70 1.73 10.24
N THR A 355 2.76 1.42 8.94
CA THR A 355 3.93 1.73 8.11
C THR A 355 3.59 2.49 6.83
N GLN A 356 2.50 2.11 6.15
CA GLN A 356 2.00 2.68 4.90
C GLN A 356 0.45 2.71 4.92
N PRO A 357 -0.18 3.60 5.72
CA PRO A 357 -1.63 3.58 5.95
C PRO A 357 -2.51 3.62 4.70
N ALA A 358 -2.05 4.24 3.62
CA ALA A 358 -2.75 4.28 2.35
C ALA A 358 -2.97 2.88 1.75
N LEU A 359 -2.01 1.97 1.91
CA LEU A 359 -2.14 0.58 1.45
C LEU A 359 -3.15 -0.19 2.31
N ALA A 360 -3.11 -0.01 3.64
CA ALA A 360 -4.10 -0.60 4.54
C ALA A 360 -5.53 -0.14 4.19
N LYS A 361 -5.69 1.16 3.89
CA LYS A 361 -6.96 1.73 3.44
C LYS A 361 -7.47 1.06 2.16
N ASN A 362 -6.61 0.76 1.18
CA ASN A 362 -7.01 0.04 -0.03
C ASN A 362 -7.56 -1.36 0.30
N LEU A 363 -6.91 -2.11 1.20
CA LEU A 363 -7.39 -3.43 1.64
C LEU A 363 -8.75 -3.37 2.34
N LEU A 364 -8.96 -2.35 3.17
CA LEU A 364 -10.25 -2.15 3.85
C LEU A 364 -11.33 -1.61 2.90
N ASN A 365 -10.95 -0.80 1.91
CA ASN A 365 -11.85 -0.37 0.85
C ASN A 365 -12.32 -1.54 -0.01
N TYR A 366 -11.50 -2.57 -0.21
CA TYR A 366 -11.94 -3.81 -0.85
C TYR A 366 -13.10 -4.45 -0.05
N ARG A 367 -13.01 -4.51 1.28
CA ARG A 367 -14.10 -4.99 2.14
C ARG A 367 -15.33 -4.09 2.08
N TYR A 368 -15.17 -2.78 1.92
CA TYR A 368 -16.30 -1.87 1.68
C TYR A 368 -16.97 -2.15 0.32
N ASN A 369 -16.18 -2.27 -0.75
CA ASN A 369 -16.64 -2.53 -2.10
C ASN A 369 -17.33 -3.91 -2.24
N THR A 370 -16.98 -4.86 -1.37
CA THR A 370 -17.56 -6.22 -1.31
C THR A 370 -18.68 -6.37 -0.27
N LEU A 371 -19.03 -5.31 0.47
CA LEU A 371 -20.14 -5.29 1.43
C LEU A 371 -21.50 -5.75 0.82
N PRO A 372 -21.83 -5.45 -0.46
CA PRO A 372 -23.03 -6.00 -1.09
C PRO A 372 -23.05 -7.54 -1.16
N GLY A 373 -21.91 -8.20 -1.36
CA GLY A 373 -21.81 -9.67 -1.34
C GLY A 373 -22.03 -10.22 0.07
N ALA A 374 -21.47 -9.55 1.09
CA ALA A 374 -21.68 -9.90 2.49
C ALA A 374 -23.17 -9.81 2.91
N ARG A 375 -23.90 -8.81 2.41
CA ARG A 375 -25.36 -8.68 2.62
C ARG A 375 -26.14 -9.83 1.98
N ARG A 376 -25.79 -10.21 0.75
CA ARG A 376 -26.42 -11.36 0.07
C ARG A 376 -26.17 -12.65 0.84
N LYS A 377 -24.93 -12.89 1.29
CA LYS A 377 -24.57 -14.06 2.11
C LYS A 377 -25.41 -14.13 3.39
N ALA A 378 -25.52 -13.02 4.13
CA ALA A 378 -26.35 -12.98 5.35
C ALA A 378 -27.82 -13.35 5.03
N GLN A 379 -28.39 -12.73 3.99
CA GLN A 379 -29.77 -12.99 3.57
C GLN A 379 -29.98 -14.45 3.16
N GLU A 380 -29.07 -15.04 2.37
CA GLU A 380 -29.13 -16.44 1.94
C GLU A 380 -29.05 -17.42 3.11
N ALA A 381 -28.28 -17.07 4.15
CA ALA A 381 -28.19 -17.83 5.39
C ALA A 381 -29.37 -17.57 6.36
N GLY A 382 -30.29 -16.68 6.01
CA GLY A 382 -31.47 -16.36 6.83
C GLY A 382 -31.22 -15.35 7.95
N TYR A 383 -30.13 -14.59 7.87
CA TYR A 383 -29.74 -13.54 8.80
C TYR A 383 -29.98 -12.14 8.22
N GLU A 384 -29.89 -11.12 9.07
CA GLU A 384 -29.94 -9.71 8.67
C GLU A 384 -28.52 -9.12 8.52
N GLY A 385 -28.42 -7.92 7.98
CA GLY A 385 -27.16 -7.16 7.93
C GLY A 385 -26.15 -7.72 6.93
N ALA A 386 -24.86 -7.63 7.27
CA ALA A 386 -23.77 -8.12 6.45
C ALA A 386 -22.97 -9.23 7.16
N MET A 387 -22.77 -10.35 6.45
CA MET A 387 -21.95 -11.49 6.86
C MET A 387 -20.86 -11.69 5.81
N TYR A 388 -19.60 -11.38 6.13
CA TYR A 388 -18.53 -11.48 5.13
C TYR A 388 -18.30 -12.93 4.68
N ALA A 389 -17.91 -13.09 3.42
CA ALA A 389 -17.45 -14.36 2.87
C ALA A 389 -16.17 -14.81 3.58
N TRP A 390 -16.06 -16.12 3.87
CA TRP A 390 -14.84 -16.73 4.42
C TRP A 390 -13.72 -16.66 3.40
N GLU A 391 -14.01 -17.12 2.18
CA GLU A 391 -13.20 -16.93 1.00
C GLU A 391 -13.87 -15.91 0.09
N SER A 392 -13.22 -14.77 -0.11
CA SER A 392 -13.72 -13.68 -0.94
C SER A 392 -12.89 -13.50 -2.21
N ALA A 393 -13.56 -13.27 -3.33
CA ALA A 393 -12.95 -12.93 -4.62
C ALA A 393 -13.44 -11.55 -5.12
N THR A 394 -13.99 -11.44 -6.33
CA THR A 394 -14.33 -10.16 -6.96
C THR A 394 -15.52 -9.43 -6.34
N THR A 395 -16.62 -10.14 -6.04
CA THR A 395 -17.92 -9.53 -5.70
C THR A 395 -18.22 -9.49 -4.20
N GLY A 396 -17.43 -10.18 -3.39
CA GLY A 396 -17.72 -10.42 -1.98
C GLY A 396 -18.67 -11.58 -1.70
N ASP A 397 -19.15 -12.27 -2.73
CA ASP A 397 -19.92 -13.50 -2.55
C ASP A 397 -19.02 -14.62 -2.03
N GLU A 398 -19.62 -15.58 -1.32
CA GLU A 398 -18.90 -16.74 -0.79
C GLU A 398 -18.39 -17.64 -1.91
N VAL A 399 -17.07 -17.80 -2.00
CA VAL A 399 -16.41 -18.68 -3.00
C VAL A 399 -15.69 -19.87 -2.35
N THR A 400 -15.84 -20.08 -1.04
CA THR A 400 -15.30 -21.26 -0.36
C THR A 400 -15.85 -22.52 -1.03
N PRO A 401 -15.00 -23.46 -1.50
CA PRO A 401 -15.47 -24.71 -2.06
C PRO A 401 -16.24 -25.50 -1.00
N ARG A 402 -17.49 -25.90 -1.31
CA ARG A 402 -18.29 -26.73 -0.41
C ARG A 402 -17.74 -28.14 -0.24
N TRP A 403 -17.02 -28.63 -1.25
CA TRP A 403 -16.47 -29.98 -1.28
C TRP A 403 -15.04 -29.96 -1.79
N VAL A 404 -14.18 -30.77 -1.17
CA VAL A 404 -12.85 -31.09 -1.67
C VAL A 404 -12.71 -32.61 -1.80
N THR A 405 -11.81 -33.05 -2.67
CA THR A 405 -11.51 -34.47 -2.84
C THR A 405 -10.47 -34.91 -1.81
N GLY A 406 -10.82 -35.90 -1.00
CA GLY A 406 -9.92 -36.52 -0.02
C GLY A 406 -8.91 -37.48 -0.65
N LYS A 407 -8.08 -38.10 0.19
CA LYS A 407 -6.95 -38.93 -0.27
C LYS A 407 -7.39 -40.17 -1.04
N ASP A 408 -8.56 -40.72 -0.72
CA ASP A 408 -9.13 -41.92 -1.34
C ASP A 408 -10.17 -41.56 -2.43
N GLY A 409 -10.25 -40.28 -2.82
CA GLY A 409 -11.19 -39.78 -3.82
C GLY A 409 -12.60 -39.46 -3.27
N GLU A 410 -12.79 -39.55 -1.97
CA GLU A 410 -14.03 -39.23 -1.28
C GLU A 410 -14.31 -37.73 -1.26
N ALA A 411 -15.59 -37.34 -1.28
CA ALA A 411 -15.99 -35.94 -1.16
C ALA A 411 -16.03 -35.53 0.32
N ILE A 412 -15.14 -34.63 0.72
CA ILE A 412 -15.08 -34.06 2.07
C ILE A 412 -15.83 -32.72 2.06
N ARG A 413 -16.81 -32.57 2.96
CA ARG A 413 -17.56 -31.32 3.15
C ARG A 413 -16.68 -30.31 3.89
N ILE A 414 -16.52 -29.12 3.33
CA ILE A 414 -15.81 -28.00 3.98
C ILE A 414 -16.83 -27.00 4.51
N TRP A 415 -16.92 -26.85 5.83
CA TRP A 415 -17.96 -26.05 6.48
C TRP A 415 -17.60 -24.57 6.69
N CYS A 416 -16.33 -24.18 6.48
CA CYS A 416 -15.83 -22.84 6.80
C CYS A 416 -16.68 -21.71 6.20
N GLY A 417 -17.00 -21.79 4.91
CA GLY A 417 -17.83 -20.78 4.22
C GLY A 417 -19.23 -20.60 4.83
N ASP A 418 -19.78 -21.64 5.45
CA ASP A 418 -21.10 -21.62 6.04
C ASP A 418 -21.10 -21.12 7.49
N ILE A 419 -20.15 -21.60 8.30
CA ILE A 419 -20.23 -21.48 9.78
C ILE A 419 -18.96 -20.94 10.46
N GLU A 420 -17.89 -20.62 9.73
CA GLU A 420 -16.72 -19.90 10.27
C GLU A 420 -16.94 -18.39 10.18
N VAL A 421 -17.86 -17.92 11.03
CA VAL A 421 -18.49 -16.61 10.88
C VAL A 421 -17.72 -15.46 11.52
N HIS A 422 -16.65 -15.77 12.25
CA HIS A 422 -15.87 -14.78 13.02
C HIS A 422 -15.18 -13.73 12.13
N ILE A 423 -14.93 -14.05 10.85
CA ILE A 423 -14.40 -13.10 9.84
C ILE A 423 -15.18 -11.78 9.80
N THR A 424 -16.47 -11.82 10.11
CA THR A 424 -17.32 -10.63 10.16
C THR A 424 -16.89 -9.66 11.27
N SER A 425 -16.49 -10.18 12.44
CA SER A 425 -15.92 -9.37 13.52
C SER A 425 -14.45 -9.01 13.27
N ASP A 426 -13.70 -9.85 12.56
CA ASP A 426 -12.29 -9.58 12.25
C ASP A 426 -12.13 -8.39 11.30
N VAL A 427 -13.01 -8.29 10.29
CA VAL A 427 -13.07 -7.11 9.42
C VAL A 427 -13.42 -5.86 10.21
N ALA A 428 -14.42 -5.92 11.09
CA ALA A 428 -14.76 -4.79 11.96
C ALA A 428 -13.63 -4.42 12.92
N TYR A 429 -12.87 -5.41 13.41
CA TYR A 429 -11.67 -5.22 14.21
C TYR A 429 -10.62 -4.42 13.44
N ALA A 430 -10.28 -4.85 12.22
CA ALA A 430 -9.31 -4.13 11.40
C ALA A 430 -9.77 -2.71 11.04
N VAL A 431 -11.05 -2.50 10.70
CA VAL A 431 -11.64 -1.17 10.44
C VAL A 431 -11.52 -0.26 11.66
N TRP A 432 -11.92 -0.75 12.83
CA TRP A 432 -11.84 0.00 14.08
C TRP A 432 -10.38 0.37 14.41
N HIS A 433 -9.47 -0.60 14.35
CA HIS A 433 -8.07 -0.37 14.69
C HIS A 433 -7.35 0.51 13.67
N TYR A 434 -7.66 0.40 12.38
CA TYR A 434 -7.19 1.34 11.36
C TYR A 434 -7.57 2.78 11.71
N TRP A 435 -8.83 3.02 12.06
CA TRP A 435 -9.30 4.34 12.45
C TRP A 435 -8.60 4.85 13.71
N GLN A 436 -8.46 4.00 14.74
CA GLN A 436 -7.76 4.38 15.97
C GLN A 436 -6.27 4.66 15.77
N MET A 437 -5.59 4.00 14.83
CA MET A 437 -4.16 4.20 14.56
C MET A 437 -3.89 5.43 13.68
N THR A 438 -4.81 5.74 12.76
CA THR A 438 -4.63 6.80 11.75
C THR A 438 -5.32 8.12 12.10
N GLY A 439 -6.41 8.08 12.87
CA GLY A 439 -7.29 9.23 13.09
C GLY A 439 -8.08 9.65 11.84
N ASP A 440 -8.28 8.74 10.87
CA ASP A 440 -8.97 9.04 9.61
C ASP A 440 -10.50 9.08 9.78
N ASP A 441 -10.98 10.13 10.45
CA ASP A 441 -12.40 10.35 10.74
C ASP A 441 -13.25 10.44 9.47
N ARG A 442 -12.69 10.99 8.38
CA ARG A 442 -13.39 11.10 7.09
C ARG A 442 -13.67 9.73 6.50
N TRP A 443 -12.65 8.86 6.42
CA TRP A 443 -12.83 7.50 5.93
C TRP A 443 -13.75 6.68 6.84
N MET A 444 -13.63 6.82 8.17
CA MET A 444 -14.53 6.15 9.12
C MET A 444 -15.97 6.61 8.92
N ARG A 445 -16.23 7.91 8.76
CA ARG A 445 -17.57 8.45 8.45
C ARG A 445 -18.13 7.91 7.13
N ASP A 446 -17.31 7.92 6.07
CA ASP A 446 -17.78 7.66 4.70
C ASP A 446 -17.90 6.16 4.37
N ARG A 447 -17.14 5.30 5.04
CA ARG A 447 -17.07 3.86 4.71
C ARG A 447 -17.09 2.97 5.95
N GLY A 448 -16.16 3.20 6.89
CA GLY A 448 -15.95 2.31 8.03
C GLY A 448 -17.19 2.17 8.93
N ALA A 449 -17.96 3.25 9.08
CA ALA A 449 -19.14 3.26 9.94
C ALA A 449 -20.26 2.37 9.40
N GLU A 450 -20.50 2.40 8.09
CA GLU A 450 -21.47 1.50 7.45
C GLU A 450 -21.05 0.04 7.64
N MET A 451 -19.76 -0.28 7.44
CA MET A 451 -19.23 -1.63 7.59
C MET A 451 -19.47 -2.18 9.00
N ILE A 452 -19.07 -1.45 10.04
CA ILE A 452 -19.21 -1.90 11.44
C ILE A 452 -20.68 -1.99 11.85
N LEU A 453 -21.51 -1.00 11.50
CA LEU A 453 -22.91 -0.99 11.92
C LEU A 453 -23.73 -2.09 11.22
N ASP A 454 -23.47 -2.35 9.94
CA ASP A 454 -24.18 -3.35 9.16
C ASP A 454 -23.79 -4.79 9.53
N THR A 455 -22.52 -5.01 9.85
CA THR A 455 -22.05 -6.30 10.40
C THR A 455 -22.48 -6.51 11.86
N ALA A 456 -22.70 -5.44 12.64
CA ALA A 456 -23.35 -5.55 13.95
C ALA A 456 -24.83 -5.96 13.86
N ILE A 457 -25.53 -5.59 12.78
CA ILE A 457 -26.90 -6.08 12.50
C ILE A 457 -26.89 -7.60 12.35
N PHE A 458 -25.91 -8.15 11.63
CA PHE A 458 -25.75 -9.60 11.50
C PHE A 458 -25.63 -10.28 12.87
N TRP A 459 -24.73 -9.82 13.74
CA TRP A 459 -24.59 -10.39 15.08
C TRP A 459 -25.87 -10.30 15.92
N GLY A 460 -26.60 -9.18 15.81
CA GLY A 460 -27.90 -9.04 16.44
C GLY A 460 -28.94 -10.08 15.98
N SER A 461 -28.86 -10.52 14.71
CA SER A 461 -29.75 -11.56 14.17
C SER A 461 -29.23 -12.99 14.36
N ARG A 462 -27.93 -13.18 14.59
CA ARG A 462 -27.26 -14.49 14.63
C ARG A 462 -27.37 -15.20 15.98
N VAL A 463 -27.49 -14.42 17.06
CA VAL A 463 -27.56 -14.95 18.43
C VAL A 463 -28.92 -15.60 18.72
N VAL A 464 -28.91 -16.56 19.64
CA VAL A 464 -30.13 -17.17 20.18
C VAL A 464 -30.19 -16.97 21.69
N TRP A 465 -31.38 -16.67 22.23
CA TRP A 465 -31.56 -16.55 23.68
C TRP A 465 -31.81 -17.91 24.32
N ASN A 466 -31.01 -18.26 25.32
CA ASN A 466 -31.21 -19.45 26.14
C ASN A 466 -31.86 -19.06 27.47
N ALA A 467 -33.15 -19.41 27.61
CA ALA A 467 -33.92 -19.06 28.81
C ALA A 467 -33.49 -19.82 30.07
N GLU A 468 -32.89 -21.00 29.96
CA GLU A 468 -32.44 -21.75 31.13
C GLU A 468 -31.14 -21.18 31.69
N ARG A 469 -30.22 -20.81 30.79
CA ARG A 469 -28.91 -20.24 31.14
C ARG A 469 -28.96 -18.72 31.34
N GLN A 470 -30.05 -18.07 30.95
CA GLN A 470 -30.22 -16.60 30.96
C GLN A 470 -29.08 -15.89 30.22
N SER A 471 -28.71 -16.43 29.06
CA SER A 471 -27.62 -15.93 28.23
C SER A 471 -27.94 -16.03 26.74
N TYR A 472 -27.32 -15.17 25.94
CA TYR A 472 -27.27 -15.35 24.50
C TYR A 472 -26.18 -16.35 24.11
N GLU A 473 -26.44 -17.12 23.07
CA GLU A 473 -25.57 -18.17 22.55
C GLU A 473 -25.36 -18.00 21.04
N ILE A 474 -24.21 -18.47 20.55
CA ILE A 474 -23.92 -18.58 19.12
C ILE A 474 -23.61 -20.05 18.87
N LEU A 475 -24.55 -20.73 18.22
CA LEU A 475 -24.56 -22.18 18.05
C LEU A 475 -24.10 -22.58 16.63
N ASP A 476 -23.58 -23.79 16.46
CA ASP A 476 -23.16 -24.38 15.17
C ASP A 476 -22.18 -23.47 14.40
N VAL A 477 -20.97 -23.30 14.96
CA VAL A 477 -19.89 -22.47 14.40
C VAL A 477 -18.58 -23.24 14.27
N ILE A 478 -17.64 -22.65 13.53
CA ILE A 478 -16.21 -22.94 13.57
C ILE A 478 -15.51 -21.70 14.16
N GLY A 479 -14.64 -21.90 15.14
CA GLY A 479 -13.70 -20.88 15.60
C GLY A 479 -12.38 -20.93 14.82
N PRO A 480 -11.39 -20.09 15.14
CA PRO A 480 -10.09 -20.13 14.45
C PRO A 480 -9.43 -21.52 14.43
N ASP A 481 -9.70 -22.37 15.42
CA ASP A 481 -9.33 -23.79 15.36
C ASP A 481 -10.29 -24.61 14.49
N GLU A 482 -10.00 -24.68 13.20
CA GLU A 482 -10.79 -25.43 12.20
C GLU A 482 -10.77 -26.97 12.38
N ASN A 483 -10.03 -27.52 13.35
CA ASN A 483 -10.13 -28.96 13.66
C ASN A 483 -11.48 -29.32 14.30
N HIS A 484 -12.17 -28.34 14.87
CA HIS A 484 -13.44 -28.51 15.57
C HIS A 484 -14.55 -27.75 14.85
N ASP A 485 -15.33 -28.47 14.05
CA ASP A 485 -16.51 -27.92 13.40
C ASP A 485 -17.79 -28.15 14.20
N ARG A 486 -18.82 -27.34 13.88
CA ARG A 486 -20.17 -27.45 14.43
C ARG A 486 -20.22 -27.38 15.96
N VAL A 487 -19.36 -26.56 16.53
CA VAL A 487 -19.28 -26.34 17.98
C VAL A 487 -20.21 -25.20 18.41
N ASP A 488 -20.59 -25.20 19.68
CA ASP A 488 -21.42 -24.15 20.27
C ASP A 488 -20.59 -23.25 21.16
N ASN A 489 -20.88 -21.95 21.12
CA ASN A 489 -20.32 -20.95 22.02
C ASN A 489 -18.78 -20.89 22.01
N ASN A 490 -18.17 -20.97 20.82
CA ASN A 490 -16.73 -20.77 20.68
C ASN A 490 -16.32 -19.42 21.33
N ALA A 491 -15.35 -19.47 22.25
CA ALA A 491 -14.97 -18.32 23.07
C ALA A 491 -14.45 -17.16 22.22
N PHE A 492 -13.61 -17.42 21.22
CA PHE A 492 -13.13 -16.40 20.30
C PHE A 492 -14.31 -15.70 19.59
N THR A 493 -15.19 -16.49 18.97
CA THR A 493 -16.34 -15.99 18.19
C THR A 493 -17.29 -15.17 19.07
N ASN A 494 -17.67 -15.69 20.24
CA ASN A 494 -18.58 -15.00 21.14
C ASN A 494 -17.96 -13.69 21.64
N VAL A 495 -16.73 -13.71 22.15
CA VAL A 495 -16.14 -12.49 22.72
C VAL A 495 -15.83 -11.45 21.63
N MET A 496 -15.47 -11.87 20.41
CA MET A 496 -15.32 -10.96 19.29
C MET A 496 -16.65 -10.35 18.83
N ALA A 497 -17.75 -11.12 18.81
CA ALA A 497 -19.09 -10.59 18.56
C ALA A 497 -19.53 -9.60 19.65
N GLN A 498 -19.26 -9.91 20.93
CA GLN A 498 -19.50 -9.00 22.04
C GLN A 498 -18.70 -7.70 21.88
N TRP A 499 -17.40 -7.80 21.60
CA TRP A 499 -16.53 -6.65 21.36
C TRP A 499 -17.08 -5.79 20.23
N HIS A 500 -17.50 -6.42 19.13
CA HIS A 500 -18.02 -5.77 17.96
C HIS A 500 -19.29 -4.97 18.27
N LEU A 501 -20.29 -5.56 18.92
CA LEU A 501 -21.52 -4.87 19.32
C LEU A 501 -21.22 -3.66 20.24
N GLN A 502 -20.28 -3.81 21.18
CA GLN A 502 -19.84 -2.70 22.03
C GLN A 502 -19.18 -1.57 21.24
N LYS A 503 -18.34 -1.90 20.25
CA LYS A 503 -17.70 -0.91 19.37
C LYS A 503 -18.69 -0.25 18.42
N ALA A 504 -19.67 -0.99 17.89
CA ALA A 504 -20.74 -0.45 17.07
C ALA A 504 -21.57 0.61 17.83
N LEU A 505 -21.89 0.36 19.10
CA LEU A 505 -22.57 1.34 19.96
C LEU A 505 -21.70 2.58 20.24
N THR A 506 -20.40 2.38 20.51
CA THR A 506 -19.45 3.47 20.74
C THR A 506 -19.29 4.35 19.49
N LEU A 507 -19.14 3.71 18.32
CA LEU A 507 -19.08 4.35 17.02
C LEU A 507 -20.36 5.13 16.75
N TRP A 508 -21.53 4.54 17.01
CA TRP A 508 -22.83 5.18 16.80
C TRP A 508 -22.95 6.48 17.61
N ASP A 509 -22.50 6.48 18.86
CA ASP A 509 -22.50 7.67 19.71
C ASP A 509 -21.50 8.73 19.24
N TRP A 510 -20.33 8.33 18.72
CA TRP A 510 -19.41 9.25 18.07
C TRP A 510 -20.03 9.87 16.81
N LEU A 511 -20.60 9.04 15.92
CA LEU A 511 -21.15 9.47 14.64
C LEU A 511 -22.31 10.45 14.82
N LYS A 512 -23.22 10.20 15.77
CA LYS A 512 -24.31 11.16 16.10
C LYS A 512 -23.79 12.52 16.56
N ARG A 513 -22.67 12.55 17.28
CA ARG A 513 -22.09 13.79 17.83
C ARG A 513 -21.25 14.55 16.80
N ALA A 514 -20.39 13.84 16.08
CA ALA A 514 -19.43 14.42 15.14
C ALA A 514 -20.03 14.65 13.74
N TYR A 515 -20.92 13.76 13.29
CA TYR A 515 -21.48 13.74 11.92
C TYR A 515 -22.99 13.39 11.92
N PRO A 516 -23.85 14.25 12.49
CA PRO A 516 -25.27 13.95 12.70
C PRO A 516 -26.05 13.68 11.39
N GLU A 517 -25.66 14.29 10.29
CA GLU A 517 -26.26 14.06 8.97
C GLU A 517 -26.00 12.64 8.47
N THR A 518 -24.73 12.20 8.49
CA THR A 518 -24.34 10.82 8.16
C THR A 518 -25.01 9.82 9.10
N ALA A 519 -25.09 10.13 10.39
CA ALA A 519 -25.81 9.28 11.35
C ALA A 519 -27.27 9.10 10.95
N THR A 520 -27.97 10.16 10.57
CA THR A 520 -29.38 10.09 10.13
C THR A 520 -29.54 9.26 8.85
N GLN A 521 -28.62 9.42 7.89
CA GLN A 521 -28.61 8.62 6.67
C GLN A 521 -28.42 7.13 6.96
N LEU A 522 -27.40 6.77 7.74
CA LEU A 522 -27.16 5.38 8.13
C LEU A 522 -28.28 4.81 9.01
N GLN A 523 -28.90 5.63 9.86
CA GLN A 523 -30.06 5.21 10.65
C GLN A 523 -31.19 4.73 9.74
N GLN A 524 -31.49 5.50 8.69
CA GLN A 524 -32.54 5.19 7.73
C GLN A 524 -32.15 4.00 6.84
N GLN A 525 -30.92 4.00 6.34
CA GLN A 525 -30.43 2.96 5.43
C GLN A 525 -30.35 1.59 6.11
N LEU A 526 -29.84 1.53 7.34
CA LEU A 526 -29.59 0.29 8.07
C LEU A 526 -30.71 -0.06 9.07
N GLY A 527 -31.73 0.78 9.21
CA GLY A 527 -32.84 0.54 10.14
C GLY A 527 -32.40 0.48 11.61
N LEU A 528 -31.55 1.41 12.04
CA LEU A 528 -31.01 1.47 13.41
C LEU A 528 -32.04 2.09 14.38
N THR A 529 -32.98 1.28 14.85
CA THR A 529 -33.99 1.72 15.82
C THR A 529 -33.46 1.69 17.25
N PRO A 530 -34.04 2.47 18.19
CA PRO A 530 -33.69 2.40 19.61
C PRO A 530 -33.80 0.98 20.18
N GLU A 531 -34.80 0.20 19.76
CA GLU A 531 -35.01 -1.18 20.20
C GLU A 531 -33.86 -2.10 19.75
N ARG A 532 -33.38 -1.94 18.51
CA ARG A 532 -32.23 -2.70 17.99
C ARG A 532 -30.96 -2.37 18.78
N LEU A 533 -30.70 -1.09 19.01
CA LEU A 533 -29.53 -0.66 19.78
C LEU A 533 -29.60 -1.17 21.23
N GLN A 534 -30.79 -1.15 21.84
CA GLN A 534 -31.00 -1.69 23.18
C GLN A 534 -30.81 -3.21 23.21
N HIS A 535 -31.24 -3.92 22.17
CA HIS A 535 -30.99 -5.35 22.02
C HIS A 535 -29.49 -5.65 21.90
N TRP A 536 -28.71 -4.85 21.17
CA TRP A 536 -27.25 -5.01 21.12
C TRP A 536 -26.58 -4.82 22.48
N ILE A 537 -27.04 -3.87 23.28
CA ILE A 537 -26.58 -3.69 24.66
C ILE A 537 -26.87 -4.96 25.48
N ASP A 538 -28.09 -5.49 25.36
CA ASP A 538 -28.52 -6.68 26.10
C ASP A 538 -27.72 -7.93 25.69
N ILE A 539 -27.49 -8.12 24.39
CA ILE A 539 -26.61 -9.20 23.88
C ILE A 539 -25.21 -9.05 24.47
N ALA A 540 -24.60 -7.87 24.35
CA ALA A 540 -23.23 -7.67 24.81
C ALA A 540 -23.05 -7.90 26.32
N GLN A 541 -24.11 -7.74 27.12
CA GLN A 541 -24.09 -7.99 28.57
C GLN A 541 -24.32 -9.46 28.93
N HIS A 542 -25.04 -10.21 28.09
CA HIS A 542 -25.50 -11.56 28.41
C HIS A 542 -24.98 -12.64 27.45
N LEU A 543 -24.03 -12.33 26.56
CA LEU A 543 -23.43 -13.34 25.68
C LEU A 543 -22.57 -14.33 26.48
N ARG A 544 -22.74 -15.62 26.19
CA ARG A 544 -22.11 -16.72 26.92
C ARG A 544 -20.59 -16.74 26.74
N LEU A 545 -19.88 -16.86 27.85
CA LEU A 545 -18.46 -17.20 27.93
C LEU A 545 -18.25 -18.12 29.14
N VAL A 546 -17.61 -19.27 28.93
CA VAL A 546 -17.26 -20.18 30.02
C VAL A 546 -15.82 -19.89 30.44
N GLN A 547 -15.67 -19.28 31.61
CA GLN A 547 -14.38 -19.03 32.24
C GLN A 547 -14.43 -19.50 33.69
N ASP A 548 -13.44 -20.29 34.08
CA ASP A 548 -13.27 -20.68 35.48
C ASP A 548 -12.88 -19.43 36.31
N PRO A 549 -13.70 -19.01 37.28
CA PRO A 549 -13.43 -17.80 38.08
C PRO A 549 -12.24 -17.95 39.04
N GLN A 550 -11.79 -19.17 39.32
CA GLN A 550 -10.64 -19.42 40.22
C GLN A 550 -9.32 -19.42 39.45
N THR A 551 -9.28 -20.12 38.31
CA THR A 551 -8.04 -20.30 37.53
C THR A 551 -7.90 -19.30 36.39
N GLY A 552 -9.00 -18.70 35.94
CA GLY A 552 -9.04 -17.84 34.76
C GLY A 552 -9.06 -18.61 33.44
N LEU A 553 -9.03 -19.95 33.46
CA LEU A 553 -9.04 -20.79 32.26
C LEU A 553 -10.36 -20.62 31.50
N ILE A 554 -10.27 -20.32 30.22
CA ILE A 554 -11.41 -20.14 29.31
C ILE A 554 -11.62 -21.45 28.56
N GLU A 555 -12.86 -21.94 28.49
CA GLU A 555 -13.18 -23.09 27.64
C GLU A 555 -13.31 -22.64 26.18
N GLN A 556 -12.67 -23.35 25.25
CA GLN A 556 -12.63 -22.97 23.84
C GLN A 556 -14.02 -22.96 23.19
N PHE A 557 -14.86 -23.94 23.52
CA PHE A 557 -16.27 -24.04 23.17
C PHE A 557 -16.97 -24.97 24.15
N ASP A 558 -18.30 -24.93 24.22
CA ASP A 558 -19.06 -25.79 25.12
C ASP A 558 -18.74 -27.27 24.85
N GLY A 559 -18.09 -27.96 25.81
CA GLY A 559 -17.75 -29.37 25.65
C GLY A 559 -16.26 -29.69 25.51
N PHE A 560 -15.43 -28.68 25.21
CA PHE A 560 -14.02 -28.90 24.85
C PHE A 560 -13.23 -29.65 25.95
N PHE A 561 -13.44 -29.30 27.22
CA PHE A 561 -12.72 -29.94 28.32
C PHE A 561 -13.08 -31.41 28.50
N GLN A 562 -14.17 -31.90 27.90
CA GLN A 562 -14.57 -33.32 27.96
C GLN A 562 -14.04 -34.16 26.80
N LEU A 563 -13.38 -33.54 25.81
CA LEU A 563 -12.73 -34.25 24.70
C LEU A 563 -11.52 -35.06 25.18
N GLU A 564 -11.12 -36.05 24.38
CA GLU A 564 -9.96 -36.89 24.68
C GLU A 564 -8.66 -36.07 24.63
N ASP A 565 -7.88 -36.08 25.72
CA ASP A 565 -6.53 -35.54 25.72
C ASP A 565 -5.56 -36.53 25.06
N ILE A 566 -4.48 -36.03 24.44
CA ILE A 566 -3.50 -36.89 23.76
C ILE A 566 -2.10 -36.78 24.33
N ASN A 567 -1.34 -37.87 24.20
CA ASN A 567 0.09 -37.86 24.44
C ASN A 567 0.85 -37.51 23.15
N TRP A 568 1.34 -36.28 23.06
CA TRP A 568 2.04 -35.76 21.88
C TRP A 568 3.29 -36.56 21.49
N ALA A 569 3.95 -37.19 22.45
CA ALA A 569 5.13 -38.04 22.21
C ALA A 569 4.83 -39.19 21.24
N ASP A 570 3.59 -39.67 21.19
CA ASP A 570 3.18 -40.77 20.30
C ASP A 570 3.13 -40.34 18.82
N TYR A 571 3.22 -39.03 18.54
CA TYR A 571 3.06 -38.44 17.21
C TYR A 571 4.27 -37.61 16.74
N GLU A 572 5.40 -37.63 17.46
CA GLU A 572 6.58 -36.80 17.14
C GLU A 572 7.21 -37.11 15.78
N SER A 573 7.14 -38.36 15.31
CA SER A 573 7.72 -38.79 14.02
C SER A 573 6.88 -38.45 12.79
N ARG A 574 5.76 -37.74 12.96
CA ARG A 574 4.84 -37.40 11.85
C ARG A 574 5.47 -36.41 10.86
N THR A 575 5.00 -36.49 9.62
CA THR A 575 5.38 -35.60 8.51
C THR A 575 4.20 -34.80 7.97
N THR A 576 3.07 -34.80 8.70
CA THR A 576 1.83 -34.12 8.32
C THR A 576 1.10 -33.66 9.59
N SER A 577 0.04 -32.86 9.42
CA SER A 577 -0.78 -32.39 10.54
C SER A 577 -1.45 -33.56 11.27
N LEU A 578 -1.80 -33.35 12.55
CA LEU A 578 -2.56 -34.36 13.29
C LEU A 578 -3.90 -34.69 12.61
N GLN A 579 -4.57 -33.69 12.02
CA GLN A 579 -5.76 -33.94 11.20
C GLN A 579 -5.46 -34.78 9.96
N GLY A 580 -4.36 -34.51 9.27
CA GLY A 580 -3.92 -35.30 8.11
C GLY A 580 -3.55 -36.75 8.44
N LEU A 581 -3.20 -37.02 9.71
CA LEU A 581 -2.85 -38.34 10.23
C LEU A 581 -4.06 -39.11 10.79
N LEU A 582 -4.88 -38.46 11.61
CA LEU A 582 -6.00 -39.06 12.34
C LEU A 582 -7.32 -39.00 11.55
N GLY A 583 -7.42 -38.09 10.58
CA GLY A 583 -8.67 -37.73 9.92
C GLY A 583 -9.48 -36.69 10.69
N ILE A 584 -10.47 -36.08 10.02
CA ILE A 584 -11.29 -34.99 10.57
C ILE A 584 -12.05 -35.45 11.83
N GLU A 585 -12.84 -36.53 11.73
CA GLU A 585 -13.71 -37.00 12.81
C GLU A 585 -12.91 -37.40 14.06
N ALA A 586 -11.79 -38.10 13.89
CA ALA A 586 -10.99 -38.51 15.03
C ALA A 586 -10.23 -37.34 15.68
N THR A 587 -9.91 -36.30 14.92
CA THR A 587 -9.25 -35.10 15.44
C THR A 587 -10.24 -34.23 16.21
N SER A 588 -11.47 -34.08 15.73
CA SER A 588 -12.51 -33.26 16.39
C SER A 588 -13.01 -33.82 17.73
N GLN A 589 -12.69 -35.07 18.05
CA GLN A 589 -12.99 -35.69 19.35
C GLN A 589 -11.86 -35.52 20.38
N ARG A 590 -10.82 -34.75 20.07
CA ARG A 590 -9.61 -34.62 20.88
C ARG A 590 -9.24 -33.17 21.14
N GLN A 591 -8.52 -32.93 22.23
CA GLN A 591 -8.02 -31.59 22.56
C GLN A 591 -6.79 -31.20 21.72
N ILE A 592 -6.92 -31.24 20.38
CA ILE A 592 -5.87 -30.95 19.41
C ILE A 592 -6.25 -29.70 18.60
N LEU A 593 -5.48 -28.63 18.78
CA LEU A 593 -5.71 -27.38 18.06
C LEU A 593 -4.87 -27.32 16.78
N LYS A 594 -5.50 -26.89 15.69
CA LYS A 594 -4.82 -26.53 14.42
C LYS A 594 -3.97 -25.27 14.60
N GLN A 595 -4.48 -24.31 15.36
CA GLN A 595 -3.92 -22.96 15.52
C GLN A 595 -4.46 -22.27 16.79
N ALA A 596 -3.99 -21.06 17.08
CA ALA A 596 -4.45 -20.28 18.22
C ALA A 596 -5.93 -19.90 18.07
N ASP A 597 -6.76 -20.24 19.08
CA ASP A 597 -8.18 -19.87 19.19
C ASP A 597 -8.41 -19.00 20.44
N VAL A 598 -8.46 -19.60 21.64
CA VAL A 598 -8.48 -18.85 22.91
C VAL A 598 -7.24 -17.95 23.03
N LEU A 599 -6.07 -18.43 22.62
CA LEU A 599 -4.85 -17.62 22.60
C LEU A 599 -4.94 -16.47 21.58
N MET A 600 -5.65 -16.64 20.46
CA MET A 600 -5.89 -15.54 19.53
C MET A 600 -6.79 -14.46 20.16
N LEU A 601 -7.83 -14.88 20.89
CA LEU A 601 -8.69 -13.96 21.66
C LEU A 601 -7.87 -13.16 22.67
N LEU A 602 -7.01 -13.86 23.43
CA LEU A 602 -6.14 -13.23 24.42
C LEU A 602 -5.11 -12.30 23.79
N TYR A 603 -4.69 -12.53 22.56
CA TYR A 603 -3.82 -11.60 21.83
C TYR A 603 -4.58 -10.34 21.37
N LEU A 604 -5.69 -10.50 20.64
CA LEU A 604 -6.41 -9.39 20.02
C LEU A 604 -7.06 -8.45 21.05
N LEU A 605 -7.47 -9.00 22.20
CA LEU A 605 -8.13 -8.27 23.29
C LEU A 605 -7.31 -8.34 24.60
N ARG A 606 -5.98 -8.41 24.49
CA ARG A 606 -5.04 -8.55 25.62
C ARG A 606 -5.23 -7.54 26.75
N GLU A 607 -5.72 -6.34 26.45
CA GLU A 607 -6.01 -5.33 27.46
C GLU A 607 -7.19 -5.69 28.40
N ARG A 608 -8.00 -6.69 28.03
CA ARG A 608 -9.12 -7.17 28.85
C ARG A 608 -8.74 -8.20 29.91
N TYR A 609 -7.57 -8.82 29.78
CA TYR A 609 -7.20 -9.99 30.58
C TYR A 609 -5.97 -9.69 31.44
N SER A 610 -5.96 -10.23 32.66
CA SER A 610 -4.79 -10.13 33.53
C SER A 610 -3.70 -11.11 33.08
N PRO A 611 -2.42 -10.85 33.40
CA PRO A 611 -1.32 -11.77 33.10
C PRO A 611 -1.57 -13.19 33.62
N GLU A 612 -2.24 -13.35 34.76
CA GLU A 612 -2.57 -14.66 35.35
C GLU A 612 -3.56 -15.44 34.47
N VAL A 613 -4.57 -14.76 33.91
CA VAL A 613 -5.49 -15.37 32.95
C VAL A 613 -4.74 -15.79 31.69
N VAL A 614 -3.85 -14.94 31.18
CA VAL A 614 -3.06 -15.26 29.99
C VAL A 614 -2.16 -16.47 30.24
N GLN A 615 -1.48 -16.53 31.39
CA GLN A 615 -0.63 -17.66 31.78
C GLN A 615 -1.43 -18.96 31.89
N ALA A 616 -2.59 -18.94 32.57
CA ALA A 616 -3.40 -20.15 32.76
C ALA A 616 -3.85 -20.77 31.43
N ASN A 617 -4.24 -19.91 30.48
CA ASN A 617 -4.66 -20.36 29.15
C ASN A 617 -3.45 -20.75 28.28
N TRP A 618 -2.31 -20.06 28.39
CA TRP A 618 -1.06 -20.46 27.73
C TRP A 618 -0.64 -21.88 28.13
N ASP A 619 -0.56 -22.14 29.44
CA ASP A 619 -0.15 -23.44 29.97
C ASP A 619 -1.06 -24.58 29.52
N TYR A 620 -2.33 -24.28 29.24
CA TYR A 620 -3.31 -25.25 28.80
C TYR A 620 -3.30 -25.47 27.27
N TYR A 621 -3.32 -24.39 26.47
CA TYR A 621 -3.54 -24.45 25.02
C TYR A 621 -2.26 -24.58 24.19
N THR A 622 -1.15 -23.97 24.61
CA THR A 622 0.14 -24.07 23.90
C THR A 622 0.61 -25.52 23.71
N PRO A 623 0.60 -26.41 24.72
CA PRO A 623 1.01 -27.80 24.52
C PRO A 623 0.03 -28.62 23.68
N ARG A 624 -1.18 -28.10 23.43
CA ARG A 624 -2.26 -28.74 22.65
C ARG A 624 -2.33 -28.25 21.20
N THR A 625 -1.45 -27.35 20.79
CA THR A 625 -1.48 -26.74 19.46
C THR A 625 -0.43 -27.36 18.54
N ASP A 626 -0.82 -27.78 17.33
CA ASP A 626 0.09 -28.35 16.33
C ASP A 626 0.95 -27.27 15.66
N HIS A 627 2.02 -26.86 16.33
CA HIS A 627 2.92 -25.82 15.82
C HIS A 627 3.72 -26.22 14.58
N ALA A 628 3.97 -27.51 14.40
CA ALA A 628 4.83 -28.03 13.34
C ALA A 628 4.10 -28.08 11.99
N TYR A 629 2.90 -28.67 11.97
CA TYR A 629 2.16 -28.93 10.73
C TYR A 629 0.72 -28.42 10.75
N GLY A 630 0.28 -27.78 11.83
CA GLY A 630 -1.00 -27.06 11.88
C GLY A 630 -0.97 -25.83 10.97
N SER A 631 -1.62 -24.74 11.37
CA SER A 631 -1.65 -23.53 10.55
C SER A 631 -0.37 -22.71 10.62
N SER A 632 0.00 -22.06 9.52
CA SER A 632 1.11 -21.10 9.48
C SER A 632 0.86 -19.83 10.31
N LEU A 633 -0.40 -19.57 10.66
CA LEU A 633 -0.87 -18.43 11.47
C LEU A 633 -0.45 -18.54 12.94
N GLY A 634 -0.42 -19.77 13.49
CA GLY A 634 -0.30 -20.01 14.92
C GLY A 634 1.02 -19.56 15.56
N PRO A 635 2.20 -19.90 15.01
CA PRO A 635 3.47 -19.66 15.71
C PRO A 635 3.76 -18.17 15.99
N ALA A 636 3.42 -17.26 15.08
CA ALA A 636 3.63 -15.83 15.33
C ALA A 636 2.85 -15.31 16.55
N ILE A 637 1.61 -15.76 16.72
CA ILE A 637 0.77 -15.40 17.88
C ILE A 637 1.36 -15.94 19.18
N HIS A 638 1.86 -17.19 19.14
CA HIS A 638 2.54 -17.78 20.29
C HIS A 638 3.81 -17.03 20.65
N ALA A 639 4.57 -16.54 19.66
CA ALA A 639 5.76 -15.72 19.92
C ALA A 639 5.41 -14.42 20.66
N ILE A 640 4.31 -13.76 20.27
CA ILE A 640 3.86 -12.52 20.93
C ILE A 640 3.46 -12.80 22.38
N LEU A 641 2.60 -13.80 22.61
CA LEU A 641 2.13 -14.12 23.97
C LEU A 641 3.26 -14.62 24.88
N ALA A 642 4.23 -15.38 24.35
CA ALA A 642 5.42 -15.77 25.11
C ALA A 642 6.26 -14.55 25.53
N CYS A 643 6.34 -13.49 24.70
CA CYS A 643 6.95 -12.22 25.12
C CYS A 643 6.14 -11.54 26.24
N ASP A 644 4.81 -11.53 26.12
CA ASP A 644 3.91 -10.94 27.13
C ASP A 644 4.00 -11.68 28.48
N LEU A 645 4.36 -12.97 28.46
CA LEU A 645 4.63 -13.83 29.62
C LEU A 645 6.10 -13.84 30.06
N ASN A 646 6.94 -12.94 29.52
CA ASN A 646 8.36 -12.80 29.85
C ASN A 646 9.20 -14.07 29.59
N SER A 647 8.87 -14.79 28.50
CA SER A 647 9.55 -16.00 28.01
C SER A 647 10.16 -15.79 26.61
N PRO A 648 11.14 -14.87 26.45
CA PRO A 648 11.65 -14.47 25.14
C PRO A 648 12.40 -15.57 24.37
N ALA A 649 12.97 -16.56 25.08
CA ALA A 649 13.63 -17.69 24.42
C ALA A 649 12.62 -18.63 23.74
N GLU A 650 11.50 -18.91 24.39
CA GLU A 650 10.39 -19.68 23.82
C GLU A 650 9.72 -18.90 22.69
N ALA A 651 9.54 -17.59 22.88
CA ALA A 651 9.05 -16.69 21.84
C ALA A 651 9.91 -16.77 20.57
N TYR A 652 11.24 -16.80 20.71
CA TYR A 652 12.17 -16.92 19.58
C TYR A 652 12.00 -18.24 18.81
N THR A 653 11.78 -19.37 19.50
CA THR A 653 11.49 -20.64 18.84
C THR A 653 10.23 -20.57 17.98
N HIS A 654 9.15 -19.97 18.49
CA HIS A 654 7.92 -19.80 17.71
C HIS A 654 8.06 -18.79 16.57
N PHE A 655 8.80 -17.71 16.81
CA PHE A 655 9.10 -16.69 15.82
C PHE A 655 9.85 -17.28 14.62
N MET A 656 10.92 -18.04 14.84
CA MET A 656 11.68 -18.65 13.74
C MET A 656 10.87 -19.71 12.99
N ARG A 657 9.97 -20.44 13.67
CA ARG A 657 9.01 -21.33 12.99
C ARG A 657 8.10 -20.60 12.02
N ALA A 658 7.66 -19.38 12.35
CA ALA A 658 6.89 -18.54 11.43
C ALA A 658 7.79 -17.92 10.33
N ALA A 659 8.95 -17.40 10.70
CA ALA A 659 9.83 -16.66 9.80
C ALA A 659 10.43 -17.51 8.68
N LEU A 660 10.60 -18.82 8.93
CA LEU A 660 11.23 -19.77 8.00
C LEU A 660 10.23 -20.63 7.22
N VAL A 661 8.91 -20.37 7.35
CA VAL A 661 7.86 -21.21 6.73
C VAL A 661 8.14 -21.47 5.25
N ASP A 662 8.40 -20.42 4.48
CA ASP A 662 8.62 -20.52 3.04
C ASP A 662 10.10 -20.78 2.68
N LEU A 663 11.04 -20.15 3.41
CA LEU A 663 12.48 -20.23 3.11
C LEU A 663 13.06 -21.65 3.29
N GLU A 664 12.64 -22.33 4.35
CA GLU A 664 13.08 -23.69 4.67
C GLU A 664 12.02 -24.75 4.33
N ASP A 665 10.87 -24.34 3.81
CA ASP A 665 9.74 -25.22 3.48
C ASP A 665 9.38 -26.16 4.65
N VAL A 666 9.37 -25.61 5.87
CA VAL A 666 9.24 -26.39 7.12
C VAL A 666 7.90 -27.14 7.22
N ARG A 667 6.92 -26.75 6.40
CA ARG A 667 5.59 -27.38 6.29
C ARG A 667 5.45 -28.29 5.06
N GLY A 668 6.42 -28.29 4.14
CA GLY A 668 6.41 -29.10 2.92
C GLY A 668 5.42 -28.65 1.84
N ASN A 669 4.94 -27.41 1.91
CA ASN A 669 3.93 -26.85 1.00
C ASN A 669 4.27 -25.43 0.51
N ALA A 670 5.52 -24.96 0.64
CA ALA A 670 5.96 -23.69 0.07
C ALA A 670 5.80 -23.66 -1.47
N ALA A 671 5.84 -24.82 -2.13
CA ALA A 671 5.55 -24.95 -3.56
C ALA A 671 4.17 -24.40 -3.97
N GLU A 672 3.21 -24.37 -3.05
CA GLU A 672 1.84 -23.93 -3.31
C GLU A 672 1.65 -22.40 -3.26
N GLY A 673 2.66 -21.67 -2.77
CA GLY A 673 2.66 -20.21 -2.63
C GLY A 673 3.08 -19.75 -1.22
N ILE A 674 3.49 -18.49 -1.13
CA ILE A 674 3.97 -17.78 0.08
C ILE A 674 2.86 -17.64 1.11
N HIS A 675 3.15 -17.88 2.38
CA HIS A 675 2.16 -17.80 3.45
C HIS A 675 1.97 -16.35 3.95
N ALA A 676 1.05 -15.60 3.34
CA ALA A 676 0.87 -14.17 3.59
C ALA A 676 0.58 -13.84 5.06
N ALA A 677 -0.28 -14.63 5.71
CA ALA A 677 -0.60 -14.43 7.13
C ALA A 677 0.59 -14.66 8.05
N SER A 678 1.42 -15.67 7.76
CA SER A 678 2.65 -15.93 8.50
C SER A 678 3.63 -14.76 8.36
N ALA A 679 3.78 -14.23 7.14
CA ALA A 679 4.62 -13.06 6.89
C ALA A 679 4.17 -11.82 7.67
N GLY A 680 2.86 -11.56 7.73
CA GLY A 680 2.28 -10.49 8.56
C GLY A 680 2.49 -10.73 10.05
N GLY A 681 2.30 -11.98 10.50
CA GLY A 681 2.54 -12.41 11.87
C GLY A 681 4.00 -12.25 12.31
N VAL A 682 4.98 -12.51 11.44
CA VAL A 682 6.41 -12.31 11.73
C VAL A 682 6.71 -10.85 12.09
N TRP A 683 6.15 -9.91 11.33
CA TRP A 683 6.26 -8.49 11.68
C TRP A 683 5.60 -8.17 13.01
N GLN A 684 4.38 -8.69 13.26
CA GLN A 684 3.69 -8.47 14.53
C GLN A 684 4.46 -9.06 15.72
N ALA A 685 5.08 -10.22 15.57
CA ALA A 685 5.94 -10.82 16.59
C ALA A 685 7.19 -9.98 16.86
N ALA A 686 7.82 -9.43 15.82
CA ALA A 686 8.94 -8.52 15.99
C ALA A 686 8.55 -7.23 16.74
N ILE A 687 7.42 -6.61 16.35
CA ILE A 687 7.03 -5.28 16.85
C ILE A 687 6.21 -5.36 18.15
N PHE A 688 5.14 -6.13 18.17
CA PHE A 688 4.24 -6.25 19.33
C PHE A 688 4.69 -7.28 20.36
N GLY A 689 5.51 -8.26 19.95
CA GLY A 689 6.15 -9.24 20.84
C GLY A 689 7.49 -8.72 21.37
N PHE A 690 8.58 -8.90 20.62
CA PHE A 690 9.93 -8.56 21.09
C PHE A 690 10.15 -7.07 21.33
N GLY A 691 9.66 -6.20 20.43
CA GLY A 691 9.64 -4.76 20.66
C GLY A 691 8.66 -4.34 21.76
N GLY A 692 7.71 -5.21 22.09
CA GLY A 692 6.70 -5.00 23.13
C GLY A 692 5.89 -3.73 22.91
N VAL A 693 5.66 -3.34 21.66
CA VAL A 693 4.95 -2.10 21.36
C VAL A 693 3.51 -2.20 21.86
N ARG A 694 3.08 -1.15 22.57
CA ARG A 694 1.72 -0.93 23.04
C ARG A 694 1.23 0.41 22.52
N LEU A 695 0.01 0.41 22.00
CA LEU A 695 -0.61 1.58 21.41
C LEU A 695 -1.45 2.26 22.51
N THR A 696 -1.01 3.42 22.97
CA THR A 696 -1.69 4.15 24.06
C THR A 696 -2.32 5.44 23.54
N GLN A 697 -3.17 6.07 24.35
CA GLN A 697 -3.73 7.39 24.03
C GLN A 697 -2.68 8.50 23.84
N PHE A 698 -1.45 8.28 24.30
CA PHE A 698 -0.33 9.23 24.16
C PHE A 698 0.63 8.86 23.03
N GLY A 699 0.33 7.81 22.26
CA GLY A 699 1.17 7.28 21.20
C GLY A 699 1.73 5.87 21.51
N PRO A 700 2.49 5.30 20.56
CA PRO A 700 3.12 4.00 20.73
C PRO A 700 4.26 4.04 21.78
N VAL A 701 4.27 3.08 22.69
CA VAL A 701 5.34 2.89 23.70
C VAL A 701 5.91 1.48 23.60
N ALA A 702 7.18 1.29 23.95
CA ALA A 702 7.85 -0.02 23.87
C ALA A 702 8.11 -0.60 25.26
N CYS A 703 7.73 -1.87 25.46
CA CYS A 703 8.02 -2.68 26.63
C CYS A 703 8.82 -3.93 26.21
N PRO A 704 10.11 -3.78 25.83
CA PRO A 704 10.81 -4.79 25.05
C PRO A 704 11.08 -6.08 25.83
N SER A 705 11.08 -7.20 25.10
CA SER A 705 11.39 -8.54 25.58
C SER A 705 12.31 -9.24 24.57
N LEU A 706 13.48 -8.67 24.31
CA LEU A 706 14.40 -9.17 23.27
C LEU A 706 14.90 -10.60 23.58
N PRO A 707 15.04 -11.48 22.57
CA PRO A 707 15.56 -12.83 22.77
C PRO A 707 17.08 -12.82 22.99
N PRO A 708 17.63 -13.89 23.57
CA PRO A 708 19.08 -14.04 23.70
C PRO A 708 19.76 -13.96 22.32
N GLY A 709 20.72 -13.05 22.17
CA GLY A 709 21.49 -12.85 20.94
C GLY A 709 21.13 -11.58 20.17
N TRP A 710 19.91 -11.06 20.31
CA TRP A 710 19.54 -9.78 19.69
C TRP A 710 20.16 -8.62 20.48
N THR A 711 21.05 -7.89 19.82
CA THR A 711 21.77 -6.74 20.39
C THR A 711 21.11 -5.40 20.06
N ARG A 712 20.24 -5.39 19.04
CA ARG A 712 19.44 -4.22 18.65
C ARG A 712 18.20 -4.66 17.86
N LEU A 713 17.09 -3.98 18.11
CA LEU A 713 15.89 -4.00 17.28
C LEU A 713 15.52 -2.55 16.93
N LYS A 714 15.56 -2.19 15.66
CA LYS A 714 15.23 -0.83 15.18
C LYS A 714 14.14 -0.87 14.11
N PHE A 715 13.14 -0.02 14.25
CA PHE A 715 12.01 0.05 13.30
C PHE A 715 11.31 1.41 13.38
N ARG A 716 10.36 1.62 12.46
CA ARG A 716 9.53 2.83 12.40
C ARG A 716 8.06 2.49 12.37
N LEU A 717 7.25 3.33 13.00
CA LEU A 717 5.79 3.25 12.99
C LEU A 717 5.18 4.63 12.68
N GLN A 718 3.99 4.63 12.09
CA GLN A 718 3.15 5.79 11.89
C GLN A 718 1.96 5.70 12.84
N TRP A 719 1.66 6.80 13.55
CA TRP A 719 0.53 6.92 14.46
C TRP A 719 0.01 8.35 14.43
N HIS A 720 -1.27 8.54 14.08
CA HIS A 720 -1.90 9.86 13.90
C HIS A 720 -1.05 10.86 13.10
N ASN A 721 -0.60 10.46 11.90
CA ASN A 721 0.26 11.25 11.01
C ASN A 721 1.61 11.69 11.61
N GLN A 722 2.10 11.00 12.65
CA GLN A 722 3.44 11.18 13.20
C GLN A 722 4.26 9.92 13.00
N ARG A 723 5.56 10.08 12.76
CA ARG A 723 6.49 8.96 12.63
C ARG A 723 7.24 8.76 13.93
N TYR A 724 7.15 7.55 14.47
CA TYR A 724 7.89 7.10 15.64
C TYR A 724 9.04 6.22 15.17
N GLU A 725 10.26 6.56 15.54
CA GLU A 725 11.44 5.72 15.33
C GLU A 725 11.87 5.11 16.67
N PHE A 726 11.93 3.78 16.70
CA PHE A 726 12.33 2.98 17.86
C PHE A 726 13.72 2.41 17.61
N ASP A 727 14.61 2.58 18.59
CA ASP A 727 15.93 1.94 18.64
C ASP A 727 16.08 1.28 20.01
N ILE A 728 15.84 -0.04 20.03
CA ILE A 728 15.75 -0.86 21.24
C ILE A 728 17.03 -1.68 21.37
N ARG A 729 17.67 -1.59 22.53
CA ARG A 729 18.83 -2.38 22.96
C ARG A 729 18.55 -2.98 24.34
N PRO A 730 19.24 -4.06 24.76
CA PRO A 730 18.96 -4.73 26.03
C PRO A 730 18.88 -3.81 27.26
N GLU A 731 19.74 -2.79 27.36
CA GLU A 731 19.73 -1.85 28.49
C GLU A 731 19.17 -0.45 28.17
N ASN A 732 18.70 -0.20 26.94
CA ASN A 732 18.32 1.15 26.51
C ASN A 732 17.23 1.14 25.44
N VAL A 733 16.18 1.92 25.66
CA VAL A 733 15.10 2.15 24.69
C VAL A 733 15.11 3.61 24.30
N GLN A 734 15.35 3.89 23.02
CA GLN A 734 15.23 5.22 22.46
C GLN A 734 14.02 5.30 21.54
N VAL A 735 13.18 6.29 21.77
CA VAL A 735 12.03 6.60 20.93
C VAL A 735 12.13 8.06 20.52
N SER A 736 12.03 8.33 19.22
CA SER A 736 11.98 9.68 18.69
C SER A 736 10.75 9.88 17.83
N VAL A 737 10.14 11.06 17.92
CA VAL A 737 8.99 11.45 17.10
C VAL A 737 9.48 12.43 16.05
N VAL A 738 9.29 12.07 14.79
CA VAL A 738 9.62 12.89 13.64
C VAL A 738 8.30 13.29 12.97
N PRO A 739 8.03 14.59 12.74
CA PRO A 739 6.89 15.01 11.95
C PRO A 739 6.97 14.34 10.57
N ILE A 740 5.85 13.81 10.09
CA ILE A 740 5.74 13.40 8.70
C ILE A 740 5.62 14.70 7.89
N SER A 741 6.66 15.07 7.14
CA SER A 741 6.53 16.17 6.18
C SER A 741 5.36 15.87 5.23
N PRO A 742 4.49 16.84 4.91
CA PRO A 742 3.30 16.63 4.06
C PRO A 742 3.59 15.98 2.70
N GLU A 743 4.86 15.95 2.28
CA GLU A 743 5.33 15.39 1.00
C GLU A 743 5.31 13.84 0.94
N SER A 744 5.16 13.10 2.04
CA SER A 744 5.37 11.64 2.02
C SER A 744 4.10 10.77 1.88
N HIS A 745 3.00 11.30 1.35
CA HIS A 745 1.76 10.50 1.13
C HIS A 745 1.40 10.25 -0.33
N LEU A 746 2.30 10.52 -1.27
CA LEU A 746 2.12 10.13 -2.67
C LEU A 746 3.36 9.35 -3.11
N LEU A 747 3.28 8.01 -3.08
CA LEU A 747 4.16 7.20 -3.91
C LEU A 747 3.83 7.48 -5.39
N PRO A 748 4.81 7.43 -6.30
CA PRO A 748 4.71 8.05 -7.61
C PRO A 748 3.70 7.32 -8.48
N THR A 749 2.68 8.03 -8.96
CA THR A 749 1.93 7.61 -10.15
C THR A 749 2.75 7.98 -11.37
N GLU A 750 3.25 6.95 -12.06
CA GLU A 750 3.97 6.95 -13.35
C GLU A 750 5.34 7.66 -13.43
N PRO A 751 6.32 7.08 -14.15
CA PRO A 751 7.48 7.83 -14.61
C PRO A 751 7.03 8.74 -15.76
N SER A 752 6.49 9.91 -15.44
CA SER A 752 6.14 10.87 -16.46
C SER A 752 7.42 11.41 -17.11
N VAL A 753 7.60 11.02 -18.38
CA VAL A 753 8.22 11.81 -19.45
C VAL A 753 8.09 13.30 -19.11
N SER A 754 9.23 13.98 -18.89
CA SER A 754 9.36 15.43 -18.67
C SER A 754 8.03 16.15 -18.43
N GLN A 755 7.59 16.28 -17.17
CA GLN A 755 6.37 17.03 -16.85
C GLN A 755 6.48 18.45 -17.41
N ASP A 756 5.80 18.72 -18.52
CA ASP A 756 5.27 20.04 -18.74
C ASP A 756 4.17 20.22 -17.68
N LEU A 757 4.42 21.04 -16.65
CA LEU A 757 3.40 21.46 -15.70
C LEU A 757 2.14 21.88 -16.47
N ALA A 758 1.03 21.15 -16.30
CA ALA A 758 -0.26 21.42 -16.94
C ALA A 758 -1.00 22.59 -16.25
N LEU A 759 -0.29 23.69 -15.99
CA LEU A 759 -0.86 24.90 -15.42
C LEU A 759 -1.73 25.61 -16.45
N LYS A 760 -3.01 25.72 -16.15
CA LYS A 760 -4.05 26.34 -16.99
C LYS A 760 -4.59 27.64 -16.41
N GLY A 761 -4.27 27.94 -15.14
CA GLY A 761 -4.66 29.17 -14.45
C GLY A 761 -3.49 29.88 -13.78
N ALA A 762 -3.45 31.20 -13.85
CA ALA A 762 -2.53 32.06 -13.12
C ALA A 762 -3.33 33.07 -12.27
N ILE A 763 -3.10 33.06 -10.96
CA ILE A 763 -3.78 33.91 -10.00
C ILE A 763 -2.74 34.89 -9.44
N PHE A 764 -3.00 36.19 -9.56
CA PHE A 764 -2.06 37.22 -9.09
C PHE A 764 -2.63 37.93 -7.85
N ASP A 765 -1.80 38.14 -6.83
CA ASP A 765 -2.08 39.20 -5.87
C ASP A 765 -1.94 40.58 -6.55
N LEU A 766 -2.49 41.60 -5.90
CA LEU A 766 -2.47 42.96 -6.40
C LEU A 766 -1.23 43.74 -5.91
N ASP A 767 -1.06 43.79 -4.59
CA ASP A 767 -0.12 44.68 -3.91
C ASP A 767 1.26 44.04 -3.90
N GLY A 768 2.28 44.69 -4.46
CA GLY A 768 3.64 44.15 -4.53
C GLY A 768 3.87 43.08 -5.61
N VAL A 769 2.81 42.67 -6.34
CA VAL A 769 2.87 41.76 -7.48
C VAL A 769 2.52 42.47 -8.79
N ILE A 770 1.36 43.12 -8.86
CA ILE A 770 0.91 43.87 -10.06
C ILE A 770 1.34 45.34 -9.98
N THR A 771 1.20 45.95 -8.81
CA THR A 771 1.51 47.36 -8.58
C THR A 771 2.00 47.58 -7.14
N ASP A 772 2.82 48.60 -6.89
CA ASP A 772 3.25 48.97 -5.54
C ASP A 772 2.26 49.91 -4.86
N THR A 773 1.01 49.46 -4.71
CA THR A 773 -0.03 50.22 -3.99
C THR A 773 0.13 50.16 -2.46
N ALA A 774 1.12 49.39 -1.97
CA ALA A 774 1.49 49.32 -0.55
C ALA A 774 1.90 50.69 0.00
N HIS A 775 2.55 51.53 -0.81
CA HIS A 775 2.87 52.91 -0.43
C HIS A 775 1.61 53.77 -0.20
N TYR A 776 0.56 53.62 -1.02
CA TYR A 776 -0.70 54.34 -0.81
C TYR A 776 -1.47 53.83 0.41
N HIS A 777 -1.35 52.52 0.72
CA HIS A 777 -1.83 51.97 1.97
C HIS A 777 -1.12 52.60 3.19
N TYR A 778 0.21 52.75 3.12
CA TYR A 778 0.99 53.45 4.13
C TYR A 778 0.53 54.90 4.32
N LEU A 779 0.43 55.68 3.23
CA LEU A 779 0.00 57.08 3.31
C LEU A 779 -1.40 57.24 3.92
N ALA A 780 -2.34 56.35 3.56
CA ALA A 780 -3.68 56.37 4.13
C ALA A 780 -3.70 56.01 5.63
N TRP A 781 -2.88 55.04 6.06
CA TRP A 781 -2.72 54.71 7.48
C TRP A 781 -1.99 55.82 8.25
N LYS A 782 -0.97 56.44 7.65
CA LYS A 782 -0.24 57.57 8.22
C LYS A 782 -1.14 58.77 8.44
N GLN A 783 -1.95 59.12 7.44
CA GLN A 783 -2.90 60.23 7.56
C GLN A 783 -3.90 59.98 8.69
N LEU A 784 -4.46 58.77 8.79
CA LEU A 784 -5.35 58.39 9.89
C LEU A 784 -4.62 58.45 11.25
N ALA A 785 -3.39 57.95 11.32
CA ALA A 785 -2.59 57.95 12.53
C ALA A 785 -2.23 59.37 12.99
N ASP A 786 -1.86 60.26 12.06
CA ASP A 786 -1.54 61.66 12.32
C ASP A 786 -2.77 62.43 12.87
N GLU A 787 -3.97 62.16 12.33
CA GLU A 787 -5.23 62.73 12.80
C GLU A 787 -5.58 62.30 14.24
N GLU A 788 -5.23 61.06 14.61
CA GLU A 788 -5.45 60.49 15.94
C GLU A 788 -4.24 60.68 16.89
N GLY A 789 -3.19 61.38 16.43
CA GLY A 789 -1.97 61.63 17.19
C GLY A 789 -1.21 60.35 17.57
N ILE A 790 -1.16 59.37 16.66
CA ILE A 790 -0.48 58.09 16.79
C ILE A 790 0.79 58.12 15.92
N PRO A 791 1.99 57.84 16.49
CA PRO A 791 3.19 57.67 15.69
C PRO A 791 3.07 56.46 14.75
N PHE A 792 3.16 56.70 13.44
CA PHE A 792 3.12 55.64 12.43
C PHE A 792 4.14 55.90 11.32
N ASP A 793 5.07 54.96 11.17
CA ASP A 793 6.16 54.99 10.19
C ASP A 793 6.08 53.80 9.22
N GLU A 794 6.97 53.79 8.22
CA GLU A 794 6.98 52.75 7.19
C GLU A 794 7.30 51.37 7.78
N GLN A 795 8.12 51.30 8.85
CA GLN A 795 8.45 50.04 9.51
C GLN A 795 7.21 49.42 10.19
N ALA A 796 6.37 50.24 10.83
CA ALA A 796 5.10 49.82 11.38
C ALA A 796 4.13 49.34 10.29
N ASN A 797 4.14 49.97 9.11
CA ASN A 797 3.33 49.54 7.97
C ASN A 797 3.79 48.19 7.38
N GLU A 798 5.09 47.99 7.24
CA GLU A 798 5.64 46.71 6.77
C GLU A 798 5.25 45.54 7.68
N ALA A 799 5.22 45.76 9.00
CA ALA A 799 4.78 44.74 9.96
C ALA A 799 3.29 44.36 9.85
N MET A 800 2.49 45.12 9.07
CA MET A 800 1.07 44.85 8.81
C MET A 800 0.81 44.35 7.39
N ARG A 801 1.84 44.13 6.57
CA ARG A 801 1.70 43.66 5.19
C ARG A 801 0.93 42.33 5.15
N GLY A 802 -0.14 42.29 4.37
CA GLY A 802 -1.02 41.12 4.23
C GLY A 802 -2.06 40.93 5.35
N LEU A 803 -2.09 41.76 6.41
CA LEU A 803 -3.09 41.64 7.47
C LEU A 803 -4.46 42.21 7.04
N PRO A 804 -5.58 41.63 7.55
CA PRO A 804 -6.90 42.22 7.38
C PRO A 804 -6.98 43.63 7.95
N ARG A 805 -7.83 44.48 7.35
CA ARG A 805 -7.96 45.91 7.71
C ARG A 805 -8.28 46.16 9.18
N ARG A 806 -9.12 45.32 9.79
CA ARG A 806 -9.46 45.42 11.21
C ARG A 806 -8.27 45.11 12.10
N GLU A 807 -7.49 44.09 11.77
CA GLU A 807 -6.28 43.74 12.51
C GLU A 807 -5.18 44.80 12.36
N SER A 808 -5.03 45.35 11.15
CA SER A 808 -4.15 46.50 10.90
C SER A 808 -4.55 47.70 11.76
N LEU A 809 -5.85 48.01 11.87
CA LEU A 809 -6.32 49.09 12.73
C LEU A 809 -5.99 48.82 14.21
N LEU A 810 -6.19 47.59 14.71
CA LEU A 810 -5.84 47.23 16.08
C LEU A 810 -4.34 47.39 16.35
N ARG A 811 -3.49 47.05 15.39
CA ARG A 811 -2.03 47.26 15.45
C ARG A 811 -1.66 48.74 15.49
N VAL A 812 -2.33 49.58 14.68
CA VAL A 812 -2.14 51.05 14.70
C VAL A 812 -2.59 51.64 16.04
N LEU A 813 -3.70 51.18 16.61
CA LEU A 813 -4.20 51.67 17.89
C LEU A 813 -3.31 51.25 19.08
N GLY A 814 -2.62 50.10 18.99
CA GLY A 814 -1.80 49.56 20.07
C GLY A 814 -2.65 49.33 21.33
N ASP A 815 -2.23 49.90 22.46
CA ASP A 815 -2.95 49.79 23.75
C ASP A 815 -4.15 50.77 23.87
N ARG A 816 -4.39 51.63 22.86
CA ARG A 816 -5.50 52.60 22.91
C ARG A 816 -6.83 51.88 22.68
N THR A 817 -7.80 52.13 23.56
CA THR A 817 -9.15 51.57 23.44
C THR A 817 -10.05 52.50 22.63
N ALA A 818 -10.70 51.95 21.60
CA ALA A 818 -11.72 52.63 20.79
C ALA A 818 -13.01 51.81 20.82
N SER A 819 -14.17 52.47 20.79
CA SER A 819 -15.45 51.76 20.64
C SER A 819 -15.56 51.15 19.25
N GLU A 820 -16.35 50.08 19.09
CA GLU A 820 -16.58 49.45 17.77
C GLU A 820 -17.11 50.45 16.73
N ALA A 821 -17.99 51.38 17.14
CA ALA A 821 -18.47 52.44 16.25
C ALA A 821 -17.35 53.38 15.79
N LYS A 822 -16.41 53.72 16.67
CA LYS A 822 -15.25 54.56 16.33
C LYS A 822 -14.25 53.82 15.46
N MET A 823 -13.99 52.54 15.73
CA MET A 823 -13.13 51.71 14.89
C MET A 823 -13.69 51.57 13.47
N GLN A 824 -15.01 51.42 13.33
CA GLN A 824 -15.68 51.41 12.04
C GLN A 824 -15.49 52.74 11.28
N GLU A 825 -15.71 53.88 11.94
CA GLU A 825 -15.48 55.22 11.35
C GLU A 825 -14.02 55.42 10.90
N MET A 826 -13.06 54.93 11.68
CA MET A 826 -11.62 55.00 11.35
C MET A 826 -11.28 54.13 10.14
N MET A 827 -11.84 52.91 10.04
CA MET A 827 -11.66 52.05 8.86
C MET A 827 -12.27 52.66 7.60
N GLU A 828 -13.42 53.33 7.71
CA GLU A 828 -14.08 54.05 6.62
C GLU A 828 -13.25 55.28 6.20
N SER A 829 -12.73 56.04 7.15
CA SER A 829 -11.88 57.20 6.90
C SER A 829 -10.58 56.80 6.20
N LYS A 830 -9.91 55.74 6.67
CA LYS A 830 -8.75 55.16 5.99
C LYS A 830 -9.08 54.76 4.55
N ASN A 831 -10.24 54.13 4.33
CA ASN A 831 -10.64 53.72 3.00
C ASN A 831 -10.85 54.93 2.08
N ARG A 832 -11.47 56.01 2.57
CA ARG A 832 -11.63 57.25 1.81
C ARG A 832 -10.28 57.86 1.41
N TYR A 833 -9.33 57.98 2.35
CA TYR A 833 -7.98 58.47 2.05
C TYR A 833 -7.27 57.59 1.01
N TYR A 834 -7.41 56.27 1.14
CA TYR A 834 -6.86 55.34 0.16
C TYR A 834 -7.49 55.52 -1.23
N VAL A 835 -8.81 55.63 -1.33
CA VAL A 835 -9.52 55.84 -2.61
C VAL A 835 -9.12 57.17 -3.27
N GLU A 836 -8.97 58.25 -2.50
CA GLU A 836 -8.46 59.54 -3.00
C GLU A 836 -7.03 59.43 -3.54
N LEU A 837 -6.16 58.68 -2.86
CA LEU A 837 -4.78 58.45 -3.29
C LEU A 837 -4.70 57.61 -4.57
N LEU A 838 -5.65 56.68 -4.77
CA LEU A 838 -5.71 55.90 -5.99
C LEU A 838 -5.90 56.77 -7.23
N ASP A 839 -6.35 58.05 -7.14
CA ASP A 839 -6.53 58.93 -8.32
C ASP A 839 -5.20 59.24 -9.01
N ARG A 840 -4.09 58.95 -8.31
CA ARG A 840 -2.72 59.09 -8.80
C ARG A 840 -2.21 57.84 -9.50
N VAL A 841 -2.92 56.71 -9.37
CA VAL A 841 -2.57 55.44 -10.03
C VAL A 841 -2.94 55.53 -11.50
N SER A 842 -1.98 55.18 -12.34
CA SER A 842 -2.06 55.15 -13.79
C SER A 842 -1.37 53.91 -14.33
N SER A 843 -1.45 53.66 -15.64
CA SER A 843 -0.71 52.55 -16.27
C SER A 843 0.82 52.62 -16.07
N ALA A 844 1.38 53.77 -15.66
CA ALA A 844 2.79 53.90 -15.33
C ALA A 844 3.19 53.23 -14.00
N ASP A 845 2.21 52.86 -13.16
CA ASP A 845 2.41 52.24 -11.84
C ASP A 845 2.39 50.70 -11.89
N LEU A 846 2.36 50.10 -13.08
CA LEU A 846 2.55 48.66 -13.26
C LEU A 846 3.99 48.26 -12.93
N LEU A 847 4.14 47.21 -12.14
CA LEU A 847 5.48 46.67 -11.85
C LEU A 847 6.13 46.09 -13.12
N PRO A 848 7.46 46.21 -13.27
CA PRO A 848 8.15 45.72 -14.46
C PRO A 848 7.91 44.22 -14.72
N GLY A 849 7.60 43.86 -15.97
CA GLY A 849 7.36 42.47 -16.40
C GLY A 849 5.91 41.98 -16.27
N VAL A 850 5.04 42.72 -15.58
CA VAL A 850 3.63 42.32 -15.39
C VAL A 850 2.87 42.33 -16.71
N ALA A 851 2.95 43.41 -17.48
CA ALA A 851 2.23 43.52 -18.75
C ALA A 851 2.66 42.43 -19.75
N GLU A 852 3.98 42.20 -19.87
CA GLU A 852 4.54 41.19 -20.77
C GLU A 852 4.13 39.77 -20.39
N LEU A 853 4.06 39.48 -19.08
CA LEU A 853 3.65 38.16 -18.59
C LEU A 853 2.15 37.93 -18.78
N LEU A 854 1.31 38.93 -18.51
CA LEU A 854 -0.13 38.85 -18.75
C LEU A 854 -0.45 38.61 -20.24
N ASP A 855 0.23 39.34 -21.14
CA ASP A 855 0.06 39.15 -22.58
C ASP A 855 0.51 37.75 -23.04
N GLU A 856 1.64 37.26 -22.52
CA GLU A 856 2.12 35.91 -22.82
C GLU A 856 1.12 34.85 -22.35
N LEU A 857 0.63 34.95 -21.11
CA LEU A 857 -0.34 34.01 -20.53
C LEU A 857 -1.62 33.94 -21.39
N ARG A 858 -2.16 35.09 -21.78
CA ARG A 858 -3.34 35.16 -22.66
C ARG A 858 -3.08 34.56 -24.03
N SER A 859 -1.92 34.83 -24.64
CA SER A 859 -1.55 34.27 -25.94
C SER A 859 -1.45 32.73 -25.93
N MET A 860 -1.19 32.15 -24.75
CA MET A 860 -1.08 30.71 -24.53
C MET A 860 -2.36 30.07 -24.00
N GLY A 861 -3.45 30.85 -23.87
CA GLY A 861 -4.75 30.37 -23.38
C GLY A 861 -4.78 30.02 -21.89
N VAL A 862 -3.83 30.54 -21.10
CA VAL A 862 -3.85 30.41 -19.64
C VAL A 862 -4.84 31.43 -19.09
N LYS A 863 -5.79 30.97 -18.27
CA LYS A 863 -6.79 31.85 -17.65
C LYS A 863 -6.16 32.64 -16.50
N ILE A 864 -6.58 33.89 -16.32
CA ILE A 864 -5.96 34.82 -15.38
C ILE A 864 -7.00 35.28 -14.35
N SER A 865 -6.69 35.17 -13.06
CA SER A 865 -7.51 35.73 -11.98
C SER A 865 -6.71 36.65 -11.07
N LEU A 866 -7.41 37.57 -10.41
CA LEU A 866 -6.87 38.34 -9.28
C LEU A 866 -7.31 37.69 -7.97
N GLY A 867 -6.41 37.59 -6.99
CA GLY A 867 -6.73 37.16 -5.62
C GLY A 867 -6.22 38.17 -4.59
N SER A 868 -7.00 39.22 -4.29
CA SER A 868 -6.62 40.29 -3.35
C SER A 868 -7.55 40.37 -2.15
N SER A 869 -7.00 40.69 -0.96
CA SER A 869 -7.84 40.99 0.23
C SER A 869 -8.41 42.42 0.20
N SER A 870 -8.07 43.23 -0.81
CA SER A 870 -8.56 44.60 -0.96
C SER A 870 -9.97 44.63 -1.55
N LYS A 871 -10.86 45.40 -0.94
CA LYS A 871 -12.20 45.70 -1.48
C LYS A 871 -12.19 46.64 -2.68
N ASN A 872 -11.05 47.25 -2.99
CA ASN A 872 -10.92 48.24 -4.08
C ASN A 872 -10.17 47.67 -5.30
N ALA A 873 -9.94 46.35 -5.33
CA ALA A 873 -9.02 45.72 -6.28
C ALA A 873 -9.39 45.95 -7.75
N ARG A 874 -10.69 45.83 -8.10
CA ARG A 874 -11.20 46.12 -9.44
C ARG A 874 -10.88 47.55 -9.92
N MET A 875 -11.10 48.54 -9.05
CA MET A 875 -10.84 49.94 -9.38
C MET A 875 -9.34 50.20 -9.65
N VAL A 876 -8.45 49.51 -8.94
CA VAL A 876 -7.01 49.59 -9.20
C VAL A 876 -6.68 49.02 -10.59
N LEU A 877 -7.21 47.84 -10.93
CA LEU A 877 -6.99 47.23 -12.25
C LEU A 877 -7.52 48.10 -13.41
N GLU A 878 -8.67 48.75 -13.21
CA GLU A 878 -9.25 49.68 -14.19
C GLU A 878 -8.34 50.89 -14.45
N ARG A 879 -7.73 51.45 -13.39
CA ARG A 879 -6.81 52.60 -13.49
C ARG A 879 -5.45 52.24 -14.07
N LEU A 880 -4.98 51.03 -13.78
CA LEU A 880 -3.78 50.47 -14.40
C LEU A 880 -4.01 50.10 -15.88
N GLY A 881 -5.27 50.06 -16.34
CA GLY A 881 -5.63 49.75 -17.73
C GLY A 881 -5.54 48.26 -18.09
N ILE A 882 -5.54 47.37 -17.10
CA ILE A 882 -5.35 45.91 -17.28
C ILE A 882 -6.53 45.07 -16.79
N ALA A 883 -7.65 45.69 -16.36
CA ALA A 883 -8.83 44.97 -15.90
C ALA A 883 -9.34 43.92 -16.91
N GLU A 884 -9.29 44.24 -18.20
CA GLU A 884 -9.71 43.35 -19.30
C GLU A 884 -8.74 42.17 -19.56
N CYS A 885 -7.60 42.12 -18.88
CA CYS A 885 -6.68 40.99 -18.93
C CYS A 885 -7.07 39.86 -17.97
N PHE A 886 -7.98 40.10 -17.02
CA PHE A 886 -8.38 39.14 -16.00
C PHE A 886 -9.73 38.50 -16.33
N ASP A 887 -9.77 37.17 -16.38
CA ASP A 887 -10.99 36.38 -16.58
C ASP A 887 -11.87 36.36 -15.32
N ALA A 888 -11.26 36.54 -14.14
CA ALA A 888 -11.95 36.63 -12.86
C ALA A 888 -11.25 37.56 -11.86
N ILE A 889 -12.01 38.10 -10.90
CA ILE A 889 -11.49 38.94 -9.81
C ILE A 889 -12.09 38.42 -8.50
N ALA A 890 -11.23 37.84 -7.65
CA ALA A 890 -11.52 37.51 -6.27
C ALA A 890 -10.95 38.62 -5.37
N ASP A 891 -11.82 39.39 -4.73
CA ASP A 891 -11.46 40.57 -3.94
C ASP A 891 -11.94 40.45 -2.47
N GLY A 892 -11.76 41.52 -1.68
CA GLY A 892 -12.16 41.54 -0.28
C GLY A 892 -13.68 41.43 0.00
N TYR A 893 -14.52 41.28 -1.03
CA TYR A 893 -15.94 40.93 -0.91
C TYR A 893 -16.23 39.47 -1.26
N SER A 894 -15.28 38.75 -1.88
CA SER A 894 -15.51 37.41 -2.42
C SER A 894 -15.59 36.32 -1.35
N VAL A 895 -14.94 36.52 -0.20
CA VAL A 895 -14.85 35.50 0.86
C VAL A 895 -14.96 36.09 2.26
N SER A 896 -15.42 35.26 3.20
CA SER A 896 -15.55 35.63 4.62
C SER A 896 -14.24 35.47 5.40
N GLN A 897 -13.39 34.52 5.01
CA GLN A 897 -12.08 34.27 5.62
C GLN A 897 -10.96 34.81 4.71
N PRO A 898 -10.19 35.82 5.14
CA PRO A 898 -9.07 36.34 4.37
C PRO A 898 -7.84 35.42 4.45
N LYS A 899 -6.81 35.72 3.63
CA LYS A 899 -5.46 35.11 3.73
C LYS A 899 -5.00 35.15 5.21
N PRO A 900 -4.44 34.07 5.79
CA PRO A 900 -3.90 32.87 5.14
C PRO A 900 -4.89 31.73 4.89
N ALA A 901 -6.20 31.93 5.09
CA ALA A 901 -7.18 30.91 4.71
C ALA A 901 -7.19 30.69 3.18
N PRO A 902 -7.42 29.45 2.71
CA PRO A 902 -7.35 29.13 1.28
C PRO A 902 -8.53 29.66 0.46
N ASP A 903 -9.60 30.11 1.14
CA ASP A 903 -10.90 30.47 0.58
C ASP A 903 -10.80 31.43 -0.61
N LEU A 904 -9.97 32.48 -0.51
CA LEU A 904 -9.83 33.49 -1.56
C LEU A 904 -9.28 32.89 -2.87
N PHE A 905 -8.28 32.02 -2.76
CA PHE A 905 -7.66 31.38 -3.93
C PHE A 905 -8.55 30.27 -4.48
N GLN A 906 -9.18 29.46 -3.62
CA GLN A 906 -10.16 28.45 -4.04
C GLN A 906 -11.33 29.09 -4.81
N PHE A 907 -11.84 30.22 -4.32
CA PHE A 907 -12.86 31.00 -5.01
C PHE A 907 -12.34 31.51 -6.37
N ALA A 908 -11.11 32.01 -6.44
CA ALA A 908 -10.51 32.44 -7.71
C ALA A 908 -10.41 31.30 -8.73
N ALA A 909 -9.94 30.10 -8.34
CA ALA A 909 -9.89 28.93 -9.23
C ALA A 909 -11.28 28.47 -9.67
N GLN A 910 -12.26 28.48 -8.75
CA GLN A 910 -13.66 28.16 -9.07
C GLN A 910 -14.22 29.12 -10.13
N GLN A 911 -13.95 30.42 -10.02
CA GLN A 911 -14.38 31.42 -11.00
C GLN A 911 -13.72 31.24 -12.37
N LEU A 912 -12.49 30.70 -12.41
CA LEU A 912 -11.82 30.29 -13.65
C LEU A 912 -12.34 28.95 -14.19
N GLY A 913 -13.12 28.20 -13.42
CA GLY A 913 -13.57 26.85 -13.76
C GLY A 913 -12.42 25.84 -13.84
N LEU A 914 -11.43 25.98 -12.96
CA LEU A 914 -10.23 25.14 -12.88
C LEU A 914 -10.14 24.48 -11.49
N SER A 915 -9.46 23.33 -11.40
CA SER A 915 -9.10 22.77 -10.09
C SER A 915 -7.89 23.52 -9.50
N PRO A 916 -7.71 23.52 -8.15
CA PRO A 916 -6.60 24.25 -7.53
C PRO A 916 -5.20 23.82 -8.02
N GLU A 917 -4.99 22.53 -8.26
CA GLU A 917 -3.75 21.95 -8.78
C GLU A 917 -3.39 22.42 -10.21
N GLU A 918 -4.36 22.90 -10.98
CA GLU A 918 -4.16 23.50 -12.31
C GLU A 918 -3.76 24.98 -12.26
N CYS A 919 -3.71 25.57 -11.06
CA CYS A 919 -3.48 26.99 -10.83
C CYS A 919 -2.12 27.26 -10.18
N VAL A 920 -1.51 28.39 -10.55
CA VAL A 920 -0.37 28.98 -9.86
C VAL A 920 -0.72 30.34 -9.29
N VAL A 921 -0.27 30.62 -8.07
CA VAL A 921 -0.46 31.89 -7.38
C VAL A 921 0.85 32.69 -7.37
N PHE A 922 0.81 33.96 -7.76
CA PHE A 922 1.91 34.92 -7.63
C PHE A 922 1.64 35.86 -6.46
N GLU A 923 2.53 35.90 -5.48
CA GLU A 923 2.26 36.54 -4.18
C GLU A 923 3.52 37.13 -3.54
N ASP A 924 3.39 38.27 -2.85
CA ASP A 924 4.52 38.95 -2.19
C ASP A 924 4.55 38.79 -0.66
N ALA A 925 3.45 38.33 -0.03
CA ALA A 925 3.29 38.22 1.41
C ALA A 925 3.27 36.77 1.94
N GLU A 926 3.81 36.55 3.15
CA GLU A 926 3.84 35.21 3.79
C GLU A 926 2.44 34.60 3.92
N ALA A 927 1.46 35.38 4.40
CA ALA A 927 0.08 34.92 4.57
C ALA A 927 -0.56 34.49 3.23
N GLY A 928 -0.21 35.13 2.12
CA GLY A 928 -0.72 34.73 0.81
C GLY A 928 -0.06 33.45 0.30
N ILE A 929 1.24 33.27 0.55
CA ILE A 929 1.93 32.00 0.23
C ILE A 929 1.32 30.85 1.03
N GLU A 930 1.08 31.04 2.33
CA GLU A 930 0.38 30.04 3.14
C GLU A 930 -1.02 29.73 2.62
N GLY A 931 -1.78 30.75 2.20
CA GLY A 931 -3.09 30.56 1.60
C GLY A 931 -3.05 29.79 0.28
N ALA A 932 -2.06 30.05 -0.58
CA ALA A 932 -1.89 29.35 -1.84
C ALA A 932 -1.55 27.86 -1.63
N LEU A 933 -0.63 27.57 -0.71
CA LEU A 933 -0.24 26.21 -0.35
C LEU A 933 -1.39 25.45 0.33
N ALA A 934 -2.11 26.11 1.25
CA ALA A 934 -3.30 25.54 1.89
C ALA A 934 -4.43 25.27 0.89
N ALA A 935 -4.49 26.03 -0.21
CA ALA A 935 -5.44 25.80 -1.29
C ALA A 935 -5.04 24.65 -2.23
N GLY A 936 -3.83 24.08 -2.09
CA GLY A 936 -3.31 23.03 -2.97
C GLY A 936 -2.83 23.54 -4.33
N MET A 937 -2.43 24.82 -4.41
CA MET A 937 -1.98 25.47 -5.65
C MET A 937 -0.45 25.60 -5.71
N TRP A 938 0.08 25.77 -6.92
CA TRP A 938 1.48 26.20 -7.09
C TRP A 938 1.64 27.63 -6.60
N ALA A 939 2.83 27.98 -6.11
CA ALA A 939 3.08 29.28 -5.49
C ALA A 939 4.43 29.86 -5.95
N VAL A 940 4.39 31.06 -6.51
CA VAL A 940 5.54 31.87 -6.89
C VAL A 940 5.62 33.07 -5.95
N GLY A 941 6.63 33.09 -5.09
CA GLY A 941 6.87 34.14 -4.12
C GLY A 941 7.72 35.28 -4.69
N LEU A 942 7.24 36.52 -4.59
CA LEU A 942 7.99 37.73 -4.98
C LEU A 942 8.57 38.44 -3.76
N GLY A 943 9.90 38.50 -3.68
CA GLY A 943 10.62 39.21 -2.62
C GLY A 943 11.65 38.35 -1.87
N PRO A 944 12.09 38.77 -0.68
CA PRO A 944 13.15 38.10 0.06
C PRO A 944 12.72 36.71 0.53
N VAL A 945 13.65 35.73 0.48
CA VAL A 945 13.41 34.33 0.87
C VAL A 945 12.90 34.21 2.31
N GLN A 946 13.30 35.11 3.21
CA GLN A 946 12.80 35.10 4.60
C GLN A 946 11.28 35.32 4.69
N ARG A 947 10.67 35.97 3.69
CA ARG A 947 9.24 36.32 3.66
C ARG A 947 8.41 35.31 2.86
N VAL A 948 8.92 34.88 1.71
CA VAL A 948 8.17 34.05 0.74
C VAL A 948 8.83 32.68 0.50
N GLY A 949 9.79 32.28 1.33
CA GLY A 949 10.60 31.06 1.17
C GLY A 949 9.83 29.75 1.23
N LYS A 950 8.56 29.78 1.65
CA LYS A 950 7.64 28.62 1.59
C LYS A 950 7.10 28.38 0.17
N ALA A 951 7.27 29.33 -0.76
CA ALA A 951 6.81 29.21 -2.14
C ALA A 951 7.61 28.16 -2.92
N HIS A 952 6.98 27.54 -3.91
CA HIS A 952 7.62 26.56 -4.81
C HIS A 952 8.73 27.19 -5.66
N LEU A 953 8.59 28.49 -5.99
CA LEU A 953 9.61 29.28 -6.67
C LEU A 953 9.68 30.67 -6.06
N VAL A 954 10.87 31.13 -5.69
CA VAL A 954 11.09 32.49 -5.18
C VAL A 954 11.81 33.34 -6.21
N LEU A 955 11.25 34.50 -6.54
CA LEU A 955 11.81 35.46 -7.48
C LEU A 955 11.93 36.84 -6.81
N SER A 956 12.92 37.63 -7.25
CA SER A 956 13.03 39.03 -6.81
C SER A 956 12.08 39.97 -7.55
N THR A 957 11.69 39.64 -8.78
CA THR A 957 10.81 40.44 -9.67
C THR A 957 10.29 39.58 -10.83
N LEU A 958 9.22 40.04 -11.49
CA LEU A 958 8.69 39.48 -12.74
C LEU A 958 9.41 40.04 -13.99
N GLU A 959 10.29 41.03 -13.85
CA GLU A 959 11.03 41.61 -14.97
C GLU A 959 11.84 40.54 -15.73
N GLY A 960 11.62 40.46 -17.04
CA GLY A 960 12.29 39.51 -17.92
C GLY A 960 11.90 38.03 -17.69
N LYS A 961 10.90 37.75 -16.85
CA LYS A 961 10.38 36.39 -16.65
C LYS A 961 9.38 36.04 -17.73
N ARG A 962 9.49 34.81 -18.24
CA ARG A 962 8.62 34.26 -19.28
C ARG A 962 7.86 33.06 -18.71
N TRP A 963 6.58 32.94 -19.02
CA TRP A 963 5.72 31.87 -18.53
C TRP A 963 6.31 30.48 -18.77
N VAL A 964 6.84 30.23 -19.97
CA VAL A 964 7.50 28.96 -20.32
C VAL A 964 8.72 28.67 -19.44
N ALA A 965 9.51 29.69 -19.10
CA ALA A 965 10.67 29.53 -18.23
C ALA A 965 10.25 29.30 -16.77
N LEU A 966 9.21 29.99 -16.31
CA LEU A 966 8.64 29.81 -14.97
C LEU A 966 8.09 28.38 -14.79
N LYS A 967 7.32 27.87 -15.76
CA LYS A 967 6.85 26.48 -15.76
C LYS A 967 8.01 25.49 -15.67
N ARG A 968 9.09 25.71 -16.44
CA ARG A 968 10.28 24.84 -16.38
C ARG A 968 11.00 24.90 -15.04
N GLN A 969 11.09 26.08 -14.42
CA GLN A 969 11.73 26.24 -13.12
C GLN A 969 10.92 25.59 -12.00
N MET A 970 9.59 25.67 -12.06
CA MET A 970 8.69 24.95 -11.14
C MET A 970 8.72 23.43 -11.38
N ALA A 971 9.08 22.96 -12.59
CA ALA A 971 9.23 21.54 -12.93
C ALA A 971 10.57 20.91 -12.49
N GLN A 972 11.52 21.71 -11.99
CA GLN A 972 12.82 21.20 -11.54
C GLN A 972 12.74 20.76 -10.07
N PRO A 973 13.27 19.58 -9.71
CA PRO A 973 13.37 19.19 -8.32
C PRO A 973 14.26 20.21 -7.57
N VAL A 974 13.75 20.74 -6.46
CA VAL A 974 14.51 21.65 -5.59
C VAL A 974 15.68 20.84 -5.02
N ALA A 975 16.90 21.23 -5.36
CA ALA A 975 18.10 20.64 -4.76
C ALA A 975 18.14 21.01 -3.26
N VAL A 976 17.95 20.02 -2.40
CA VAL A 976 18.17 20.10 -0.95
C VAL A 976 19.63 19.82 -0.65
#